data_AF-A0A2W4J873-F1
#
_entry.id   AF-A0A2W4J873-F1
#
_cell.length_a   1.000
_cell.length_b   1.000
_cell.length_c   1.000
_cell.angle_alpha   90.00
_cell.angle_beta   90.00
_cell.angle_gamma   90.00
#
_symmetry.space_group_name_H-M   'P 1'
#
loop_
_entity.id
_entity.type
_entity.pdbx_description
1 polymer ?
#
loop_
_entity_poly.entity_id
_entity_poly.type
_entity_poly.pdbx_seq_one_letter_code
_entity_poly.pdbx_strand_id
1 'polypeptide(L)'
;LLISREFLPRLGNQVRHSKAAAWAAAAVFLVWWMPFNNGVRPEPVAAVGSLLAIAAVERTLVTRRLLPLCLGLIAAALTLAATPTGLIAVAPFIVAARPLWRLLKQRAEAGWVTVLAPIGAAGFAVLFVVFADQTFATVVEATRLRNQVGPSLAWFQEFSRYDLLFGGGGNSGDDSLTRRFPVLLIVLCVATCLVVMLRRGRIPGAALGPSRRLIGTTALFFLLLALTPTKWTHHFGAFAAVGSAMAALTALATSSSVLRSNRNRNAFLAGLLVVAALATTGPNSYWFVSKLGVPWADTAPEIAGVKVATLLVVGAVVAAAVAWVQNVRFQPPKRGKRTTSDRRSRALALSSASLTIVCGLVALWEFATVATAEDNQRGSYSLAAANIDHLFGDTCNLSDHVLVERAPASNVLPEHPPHLQQTAPEKEPEKEHKKDKKKSDPLPPPDNDNGMSLTGFHTRSVGEQDPLNSPPHDFAENNVPMWSSYRNPQGAAGQLRTQWFKISPKDFDKQLVVSVAGGLAPGLKMAAEYGVPTKKGFKVVERRPMPIPPTAATRWEDSRISQQGIDAKVRAVRIVADDTNLTEDGWIALSAPRVPELTTLTLRLRDKPVYMDWPTSFVYPCVDLPKVRDGIAEMPRYRITAGLLAHEAGWAGSNGGGPIGYLETVADMPEIPSFLRGDPKQSWGQLLQVRPLERGAEPQIIRGQEVHPGWWSPGPGPAQPDGRTPTR
;
A
#
# COMPACT_ATOMS: atom_id res chain seq x y z
N LEU A 1 -17.53 20.88 -7.89
CA LEU A 1 -18.49 22.00 -8.08
C LEU A 1 -17.85 23.38 -7.91
N LEU A 2 -17.20 23.66 -6.77
CA LEU A 2 -16.55 24.96 -6.51
C LEU A 2 -15.52 25.37 -7.58
N ILE A 3 -14.69 24.43 -8.04
CA ILE A 3 -13.70 24.69 -9.10
C ILE A 3 -14.38 25.22 -10.36
N SER A 4 -15.38 24.50 -10.88
CA SER A 4 -16.01 24.83 -12.16
C SER A 4 -16.96 26.04 -12.10
N ARG A 5 -17.61 26.28 -10.96
CA ARG A 5 -18.67 27.31 -10.82
C ARG A 5 -18.23 28.59 -10.15
N GLU A 6 -17.28 28.55 -9.20
CA GLU A 6 -16.80 29.74 -8.50
C GLU A 6 -15.40 30.14 -9.01
N PHE A 7 -14.50 29.17 -9.16
CA PHE A 7 -13.10 29.46 -9.38
C PHE A 7 -12.75 29.75 -10.85
N LEU A 8 -13.11 28.87 -11.79
CA LEU A 8 -12.84 29.10 -13.22
C LEU A 8 -13.46 30.39 -13.76
N PRO A 9 -14.71 30.76 -13.42
CA PRO A 9 -15.28 32.05 -13.82
C PRO A 9 -14.51 33.25 -13.26
N ARG A 10 -13.96 33.11 -12.05
CA ARG A 10 -13.18 34.17 -11.39
C ARG A 10 -11.84 34.42 -12.08
N LEU A 11 -11.24 33.39 -12.68
CA LEU A 11 -10.01 33.51 -13.46
C LEU A 11 -10.19 34.28 -14.78
N GLY A 12 -11.42 34.53 -15.23
CA GLY A 12 -11.69 35.40 -16.37
C GLY A 12 -12.72 34.82 -17.34
N ASN A 13 -13.34 35.70 -18.14
CA ASN A 13 -14.46 35.31 -19.01
C ASN A 13 -14.05 34.30 -20.10
N GLN A 14 -12.80 34.35 -20.59
CA GLN A 14 -12.31 33.38 -21.57
C GLN A 14 -12.02 32.01 -20.94
N VAL A 15 -11.55 31.97 -19.69
CA VAL A 15 -11.37 30.70 -18.94
C VAL A 15 -12.72 30.02 -18.75
N ARG A 16 -13.74 30.78 -18.33
CA ARG A 16 -15.12 30.30 -18.10
C ARG A 16 -15.71 29.56 -19.30
N HIS A 17 -15.51 30.08 -20.51
CA HIS A 17 -16.13 29.55 -21.72
C HIS A 17 -15.22 28.59 -22.50
N SER A 18 -13.99 28.37 -22.04
CA SER A 18 -13.04 27.48 -22.70
C SER A 18 -13.30 26.02 -22.33
N LYS A 19 -13.77 25.23 -23.30
CA LYS A 19 -13.93 23.77 -23.14
C LYS A 19 -12.60 23.10 -22.76
N ALA A 20 -11.50 23.52 -23.38
CA ALA A 20 -10.18 22.96 -23.09
C ALA A 20 -9.72 23.25 -21.65
N ALA A 21 -9.97 24.47 -21.14
CA ALA A 21 -9.62 24.79 -19.75
C ALA A 21 -10.47 24.00 -18.75
N ALA A 22 -11.77 23.81 -19.04
CA ALA A 22 -12.65 23.00 -18.22
C ALA A 22 -12.26 21.53 -18.20
N TRP A 23 -11.96 20.93 -19.36
CA TRP A 23 -11.51 19.54 -19.45
C TRP A 23 -10.11 19.33 -18.86
N ALA A 24 -9.18 20.27 -19.02
CA ALA A 24 -7.89 20.22 -18.34
C ALA A 24 -8.06 20.24 -16.82
N ALA A 25 -8.94 21.11 -16.29
CA ALA A 25 -9.25 21.15 -14.86
C ALA A 25 -9.85 19.82 -14.38
N ALA A 26 -10.77 19.24 -15.15
CA ALA A 26 -11.43 17.97 -14.81
C ALA A 26 -10.45 16.79 -14.83
N ALA A 27 -9.63 16.67 -15.87
CA ALA A 27 -8.64 15.61 -15.99
C ALA A 27 -7.60 15.69 -14.87
N VAL A 28 -7.06 16.89 -14.59
CA VAL A 28 -6.10 17.08 -13.49
C VAL A 28 -6.73 16.88 -12.13
N PHE A 29 -8.02 17.22 -11.96
CA PHE A 29 -8.74 16.87 -10.74
C PHE A 29 -8.76 15.36 -10.50
N LEU A 30 -9.08 14.56 -11.52
CA LEU A 30 -9.10 13.09 -11.41
C LEU A 30 -7.71 12.53 -11.11
N VAL A 31 -6.70 12.92 -11.91
CA VAL A 31 -5.30 12.52 -11.74
C VAL A 31 -4.76 12.84 -10.34
N TRP A 32 -5.28 13.89 -9.70
CA TRP A 32 -4.89 14.22 -8.32
C TRP A 32 -5.73 13.48 -7.29
N TRP A 33 -7.04 13.43 -7.50
CA TRP A 33 -7.97 12.96 -6.49
C TRP A 33 -7.89 11.45 -6.31
N MET A 34 -7.82 10.70 -7.41
CA MET A 34 -7.85 9.23 -7.39
C MET A 34 -6.69 8.61 -6.55
N PRO A 35 -5.41 8.98 -6.74
CA PRO A 35 -4.30 8.36 -6.00
C PRO A 35 -4.12 8.84 -4.55
N PHE A 36 -4.76 9.94 -4.14
CA PHE A 36 -4.55 10.56 -2.82
C PHE A 36 -5.79 10.59 -1.92
N ASN A 37 -6.98 10.89 -2.46
CA ASN A 37 -8.13 11.40 -1.72
C ASN A 37 -9.32 10.43 -1.69
N ASN A 38 -9.06 9.11 -1.70
CA ASN A 38 -10.10 8.07 -1.72
C ASN A 38 -10.33 7.37 -0.35
N GLY A 39 -9.37 7.47 0.58
CA GLY A 39 -9.49 6.89 1.93
C GLY A 39 -10.10 7.85 2.95
N VAL A 40 -9.98 7.51 4.24
CA VAL A 40 -10.48 8.34 5.36
C VAL A 40 -9.52 9.44 5.83
N ARG A 41 -8.35 9.55 5.19
CA ARG A 41 -7.38 10.56 5.58
C ARG A 41 -7.97 11.98 5.40
N PRO A 42 -7.50 12.99 6.16
CA PRO A 42 -8.12 14.32 6.15
C PRO A 42 -7.69 15.24 4.98
N GLU A 43 -6.84 14.81 4.05
CA GLU A 43 -6.46 15.63 2.89
C GLU A 43 -7.62 16.10 2.00
N PRO A 44 -8.72 15.33 1.79
CA PRO A 44 -9.93 15.85 1.13
C PRO A 44 -10.51 17.07 1.86
N VAL A 45 -10.49 17.07 3.19
CA VAL A 45 -10.92 18.21 4.02
C VAL A 45 -9.98 19.39 3.79
N ALA A 46 -8.66 19.16 3.75
CA ALA A 46 -7.68 20.21 3.45
C ALA A 46 -7.84 20.81 2.03
N ALA A 47 -8.11 19.97 1.03
CA ALA A 47 -8.35 20.40 -0.35
C ALA A 47 -9.64 21.24 -0.47
N VAL A 48 -10.73 20.80 0.17
CA VAL A 48 -12.01 21.53 0.16
C VAL A 48 -11.92 22.82 0.98
N GLY A 49 -11.36 22.73 2.19
CA GLY A 49 -11.22 23.86 3.10
C GLY A 49 -10.34 24.98 2.56
N SER A 50 -9.21 24.63 1.94
CA SER A 50 -8.37 25.61 1.25
C SER A 50 -9.08 26.23 0.04
N LEU A 51 -9.87 25.46 -0.71
CA LEU A 51 -10.66 25.99 -1.81
C LEU A 51 -11.77 26.95 -1.34
N LEU A 52 -12.43 26.64 -0.22
CA LEU A 52 -13.39 27.53 0.44
C LEU A 52 -12.72 28.84 0.88
N ALA A 53 -11.54 28.76 1.48
CA ALA A 53 -10.75 29.93 1.86
C ALA A 53 -10.38 30.79 0.64
N ILE A 54 -9.92 30.18 -0.46
CA ILE A 54 -9.64 30.89 -1.72
C ILE A 54 -10.89 31.58 -2.25
N ALA A 55 -12.02 30.86 -2.33
CA ALA A 55 -13.27 31.41 -2.84
C ALA A 55 -13.78 32.57 -1.97
N ALA A 56 -13.70 32.44 -0.64
CA ALA A 56 -14.06 33.46 0.33
C ALA A 56 -13.21 34.73 0.19
N VAL A 57 -11.88 34.58 0.07
CA VAL A 57 -10.96 35.71 -0.16
C VAL A 57 -11.27 36.40 -1.48
N GLU A 58 -11.44 35.65 -2.57
CA GLU A 58 -11.79 36.24 -3.87
C GLU A 58 -13.14 36.96 -3.84
N ARG A 59 -14.16 36.37 -3.20
CA ARG A 59 -15.49 36.97 -3.05
C ARG A 59 -15.45 38.23 -2.19
N THR A 60 -14.63 38.25 -1.13
CA THR A 60 -14.35 39.43 -0.30
C THR A 60 -13.78 40.55 -1.14
N LEU A 61 -12.76 40.26 -1.96
CA LEU A 61 -12.10 41.28 -2.79
C LEU A 61 -13.00 41.84 -3.89
N VAL A 62 -13.90 41.03 -4.45
CA VAL A 62 -14.85 41.48 -5.49
C VAL A 62 -16.01 42.26 -4.88
N THR A 63 -16.65 41.72 -3.85
CA THR A 63 -17.85 42.32 -3.25
C THR A 63 -17.53 43.43 -2.25
N ARG A 64 -16.25 43.54 -1.83
CA ARG A 64 -15.77 44.43 -0.78
C ARG A 64 -16.51 44.27 0.55
N ARG A 65 -17.07 43.09 0.82
CA ARG A 65 -17.78 42.71 2.07
C ARG A 65 -16.88 41.85 2.95
N LEU A 66 -17.02 42.01 4.27
CA LEU A 66 -16.20 41.26 5.25
C LEU A 66 -16.81 39.91 5.66
N LEU A 67 -18.13 39.70 5.48
CA LEU A 67 -18.76 38.42 5.83
C LEU A 67 -18.11 37.21 5.13
N PRO A 68 -17.83 37.22 3.81
CA PRO A 68 -17.14 36.10 3.17
C PRO A 68 -15.75 35.87 3.78
N LEU A 69 -15.05 36.92 4.20
CA LEU A 69 -13.74 36.81 4.85
C LEU A 69 -13.85 36.05 6.17
N CYS A 70 -14.83 36.39 7.02
CA CYS A 70 -15.08 35.70 8.28
C CYS A 70 -15.44 34.22 8.07
N LEU A 71 -16.32 33.92 7.10
CA LEU A 71 -16.68 32.53 6.76
C LEU A 71 -15.48 31.74 6.22
N GLY A 72 -14.65 32.39 5.41
CA GLY A 72 -13.40 31.80 4.92
C GLY A 72 -12.41 31.51 6.06
N LEU A 73 -12.31 32.40 7.05
CA LEU A 73 -11.46 32.20 8.22
C LEU A 73 -11.95 31.04 9.09
N ILE A 74 -13.26 30.90 9.30
CA ILE A 74 -13.84 29.74 10.00
C ILE A 74 -13.47 28.45 9.26
N ALA A 75 -13.66 28.43 7.93
CA ALA A 75 -13.30 27.27 7.11
C ALA A 75 -11.80 26.95 7.23
N ALA A 76 -10.93 27.95 7.13
CA ALA A 76 -9.48 27.77 7.26
C ALA A 76 -9.05 27.31 8.66
N ALA A 77 -9.66 27.84 9.71
CA ALA A 77 -9.38 27.46 11.09
C ALA A 77 -9.81 26.00 11.36
N LEU A 78 -11.02 25.61 10.95
CA LEU A 78 -11.47 24.21 11.03
C LEU A 78 -10.58 23.27 10.21
N THR A 79 -10.11 23.72 9.05
CA THR A 79 -9.19 22.95 8.20
C THR A 79 -7.83 22.72 8.89
N LEU A 80 -7.29 23.77 9.51
CA LEU A 80 -6.05 23.68 10.30
C LEU A 80 -6.20 22.75 11.51
N ALA A 81 -7.35 22.78 12.18
CA ALA A 81 -7.64 21.90 13.31
C ALA A 81 -7.79 20.42 12.90
N ALA A 82 -8.24 20.14 11.66
CA ALA A 82 -8.41 18.78 11.18
C ALA A 82 -7.09 18.04 10.89
N THR A 83 -6.05 18.75 10.46
CA THR A 83 -4.74 18.14 10.13
C THR A 83 -3.64 19.20 10.04
N PRO A 84 -2.38 18.89 10.42
CA PRO A 84 -1.24 19.81 10.22
C PRO A 84 -1.08 20.29 8.77
N THR A 85 -1.44 19.46 7.78
CA THR A 85 -1.44 19.84 6.36
C THR A 85 -2.45 20.94 6.04
N GLY A 86 -3.47 21.12 6.87
CA GLY A 86 -4.51 22.13 6.76
C GLY A 86 -3.99 23.56 6.86
N LEU A 87 -2.74 23.75 7.31
CA LEU A 87 -2.04 25.04 7.31
C LEU A 87 -2.06 25.73 5.93
N ILE A 88 -2.10 24.97 4.84
CA ILE A 88 -2.21 25.51 3.49
C ILE A 88 -3.45 26.40 3.30
N ALA A 89 -4.54 26.18 4.06
CA ALA A 89 -5.75 26.99 3.98
C ALA A 89 -5.54 28.44 4.43
N VAL A 90 -4.42 28.76 5.10
CA VAL A 90 -4.02 30.12 5.48
C VAL A 90 -3.38 30.89 4.31
N ALA A 91 -2.77 30.19 3.35
CA ALA A 91 -2.03 30.80 2.25
C ALA A 91 -2.83 31.82 1.42
N PRO A 92 -4.13 31.64 1.11
CA PRO A 92 -4.92 32.62 0.36
C PRO A 92 -5.00 33.97 1.05
N PHE A 93 -5.07 33.99 2.39
CA PHE A 93 -5.10 35.23 3.18
C PHE A 93 -3.75 35.94 3.16
N ILE A 94 -2.65 35.19 3.30
CA ILE A 94 -1.28 35.73 3.23
C ILE A 94 -1.01 36.34 1.84
N VAL A 95 -1.32 35.60 0.79
CA VAL A 95 -1.10 36.05 -0.60
C VAL A 95 -1.99 37.25 -0.96
N ALA A 96 -3.17 37.35 -0.34
CA ALA A 96 -4.07 38.49 -0.47
C ALA A 96 -3.88 39.56 0.62
N ALA A 97 -2.82 39.51 1.44
CA ALA A 97 -2.67 40.40 2.60
C ALA A 97 -2.74 41.88 2.21
N ARG A 98 -2.04 42.30 1.14
CA ARG A 98 -2.03 43.71 0.69
C ARG A 98 -3.41 44.22 0.27
N PRO A 99 -4.16 43.56 -0.64
CA PRO A 99 -5.50 44.03 -0.99
C PRO A 99 -6.51 43.89 0.16
N LEU A 100 -6.39 42.88 1.02
CA LEU A 100 -7.23 42.75 2.22
C LEU A 100 -6.97 43.89 3.20
N TRP A 101 -5.71 44.21 3.48
CA TRP A 101 -5.32 45.32 4.36
C TRP A 101 -5.90 46.65 3.91
N ARG A 102 -5.85 46.94 2.60
CA ARG A 102 -6.47 48.15 2.03
C ARG A 102 -7.99 48.19 2.26
N LEU A 103 -8.66 47.06 2.09
CA LEU A 103 -10.10 46.95 2.35
C LEU A 103 -10.41 47.14 3.83
N LEU A 104 -9.64 46.52 4.72
CA LEU A 104 -9.80 46.65 6.17
C LEU A 104 -9.59 48.10 6.62
N LYS A 105 -8.53 48.77 6.15
CA LYS A 105 -8.26 50.19 6.44
C LYS A 105 -9.44 51.09 6.05
N GLN A 106 -10.05 50.85 4.89
CA GLN A 106 -11.23 51.60 4.45
C GLN A 106 -12.47 51.32 5.31
N ARG A 107 -12.66 50.08 5.77
CA ARG A 107 -13.78 49.74 6.65
C ARG A 107 -13.58 50.23 8.08
N ALA A 108 -12.32 50.34 8.51
CA ALA A 108 -11.94 50.80 9.84
C ALA A 108 -12.10 52.31 10.05
N GLU A 109 -12.51 53.08 9.03
CA GLU A 109 -12.97 54.46 9.21
C GLU A 109 -14.12 54.54 10.21
N ALA A 110 -14.94 53.49 10.31
CA ALA A 110 -15.99 53.34 11.32
C ALA A 110 -15.50 52.74 12.67
N GLY A 111 -14.18 52.58 12.85
CA GLY A 111 -13.54 52.02 14.03
C GLY A 111 -12.85 50.67 13.77
N TRP A 112 -11.66 50.47 14.35
CA TRP A 112 -10.92 49.21 14.20
C TRP A 112 -11.56 48.04 14.95
N VAL A 113 -12.16 48.30 16.11
CA VAL A 113 -12.77 47.25 16.95
C VAL A 113 -13.96 46.61 16.24
N THR A 114 -14.81 47.40 15.58
CA THR A 114 -16.01 46.90 14.86
C THR A 114 -15.65 46.02 13.67
N VAL A 115 -14.46 46.21 13.10
CA VAL A 115 -13.93 45.39 11.99
C VAL A 115 -13.19 44.16 12.51
N LEU A 116 -12.29 44.33 13.48
CA LEU A 116 -11.41 43.26 13.95
C LEU A 116 -12.10 42.29 14.91
N ALA A 117 -13.06 42.74 15.73
CA ALA A 117 -13.78 41.87 16.65
C ALA A 117 -14.49 40.69 15.95
N PRO A 118 -15.34 40.89 14.92
CA PRO A 118 -15.98 39.77 14.24
C PRO A 118 -15.00 38.89 13.45
N ILE A 119 -13.90 39.45 12.95
CA ILE A 119 -12.83 38.70 12.27
C ILE A 119 -12.10 37.80 13.28
N GLY A 120 -11.73 38.37 14.43
CA GLY A 120 -11.09 37.64 15.53
C GLY A 120 -12.01 36.55 16.08
N ALA A 121 -13.28 36.88 16.36
CA ALA A 121 -14.27 35.91 16.80
C ALA A 121 -14.43 34.74 15.81
N ALA A 122 -14.48 35.03 14.50
CA ALA A 122 -14.54 34.00 13.46
C ALA A 122 -13.28 33.10 13.44
N GLY A 123 -12.09 33.66 13.62
CA GLY A 123 -10.84 32.89 13.67
C GLY A 123 -10.69 32.04 14.94
N PHE A 124 -11.06 32.59 16.10
CA PHE A 124 -10.94 31.91 17.39
C PHE A 124 -12.09 30.95 17.71
N ALA A 125 -13.18 30.96 16.94
CA ALA A 125 -14.31 30.04 17.13
C ALA A 125 -13.90 28.56 17.09
N VAL A 126 -12.81 28.22 16.40
CA VAL A 126 -12.28 26.86 16.35
C VAL A 126 -11.86 26.32 17.72
N LEU A 127 -11.50 27.20 18.67
CA LEU A 127 -11.05 26.79 20.00
C LEU A 127 -12.16 26.07 20.78
N PHE A 128 -13.43 26.39 20.54
CA PHE A 128 -14.57 25.66 21.12
C PHE A 128 -14.64 24.20 20.66
N VAL A 129 -14.16 23.92 19.44
CA VAL A 129 -14.12 22.56 18.90
C VAL A 129 -12.87 21.82 19.39
N VAL A 130 -11.72 22.50 19.42
CA VAL A 130 -10.44 21.91 19.86
C VAL A 130 -10.46 21.52 21.34
N PHE A 131 -11.03 22.39 22.19
CA PHE A 131 -11.09 22.20 23.64
C PHE A 131 -12.50 21.79 24.12
N ALA A 132 -13.28 21.12 23.27
CA ALA A 132 -14.63 20.65 23.62
C ALA A 132 -14.61 19.58 24.72
N ASP A 133 -13.54 18.78 24.77
CA ASP A 133 -13.36 17.66 25.70
C ASP A 133 -12.00 17.70 26.39
N GLN A 134 -10.94 18.06 25.65
CA GLN A 134 -9.57 18.08 26.16
C GLN A 134 -9.21 19.46 26.72
N THR A 135 -8.39 19.48 27.79
CA THR A 135 -7.88 20.72 28.39
C THR A 135 -6.59 21.20 27.73
N PHE A 136 -6.15 22.42 28.05
CA PHE A 136 -4.87 22.93 27.57
C PHE A 136 -3.69 22.08 28.06
N ALA A 137 -3.68 21.67 29.33
CA ALA A 137 -2.65 20.81 29.89
C ALA A 137 -2.54 19.47 29.14
N THR A 138 -3.68 18.83 28.84
CA THR A 138 -3.69 17.56 28.11
C THR A 138 -3.17 17.69 26.68
N VAL A 139 -3.53 18.78 25.98
CA VAL A 139 -3.06 19.03 24.61
C VAL A 139 -1.55 19.32 24.58
N VAL A 140 -1.02 20.06 25.55
CA VAL A 140 0.42 20.32 25.68
C VAL A 140 1.17 19.01 25.89
N GLU A 141 0.69 18.16 26.80
CA GLU A 141 1.34 16.87 27.09
C GLU A 141 1.26 15.91 25.88
N ALA A 142 0.12 15.82 25.21
CA ALA A 142 -0.02 15.03 23.99
C ALA A 142 0.94 15.51 22.88
N THR A 143 1.15 16.83 22.76
CA THR A 143 2.08 17.42 21.79
C THR A 143 3.53 17.12 22.15
N ARG A 144 3.88 17.20 23.45
CA ARG A 144 5.21 16.83 23.97
C ARG A 144 5.54 15.38 23.61
N LEU A 145 4.63 14.45 23.90
CA LEU A 145 4.81 13.01 23.62
C LEU A 145 4.95 12.74 22.11
N ARG A 146 4.09 13.32 21.27
CA ARG A 146 4.18 13.15 19.80
C ARG A 146 5.48 13.69 19.21
N ASN A 147 6.03 14.77 19.76
CA ASN A 147 7.32 15.30 19.34
C ASN A 147 8.50 14.45 19.83
N GLN A 148 8.39 13.85 21.02
CA GLN A 148 9.43 13.00 21.60
C GLN A 148 9.49 11.61 20.93
N VAL A 149 8.34 10.96 20.72
CA VAL A 149 8.23 9.64 20.08
C VAL A 149 8.42 9.75 18.57
N GLY A 150 7.82 10.78 17.97
CA GLY A 150 7.93 11.04 16.55
C GLY A 150 7.14 10.09 15.66
N PRO A 151 7.36 10.16 14.34
CA PRO A 151 8.34 11.00 13.66
C PRO A 151 7.92 12.47 13.67
N SER A 152 8.86 13.34 14.09
CA SER A 152 8.71 14.79 14.06
C SER A 152 9.96 15.37 13.42
N LEU A 153 9.90 15.60 12.10
CA LEU A 153 11.02 16.07 11.30
C LEU A 153 11.07 17.60 11.31
N ALA A 154 12.28 18.13 11.26
CA ALA A 154 12.51 19.57 11.19
C ALA A 154 12.13 20.14 9.81
N TRP A 155 11.92 21.45 9.74
CA TRP A 155 11.48 22.12 8.51
C TRP A 155 12.47 21.99 7.34
N PHE A 156 13.77 21.93 7.63
CA PHE A 156 14.82 21.78 6.62
C PHE A 156 14.92 20.34 6.07
N GLN A 157 14.24 19.38 6.70
CA GLN A 157 14.13 17.99 6.22
C GLN A 157 12.95 17.78 5.26
N GLU A 158 12.38 18.86 4.72
CA GLU A 158 11.30 18.77 3.73
C GLU A 158 11.68 17.95 2.49
N PHE A 159 12.98 17.87 2.16
CA PHE A 159 13.47 17.03 1.06
C PHE A 159 13.11 15.55 1.22
N SER A 160 13.01 15.04 2.46
CA SER A 160 12.61 13.65 2.72
C SER A 160 11.25 13.29 2.10
N ARG A 161 10.34 14.26 1.93
CA ARG A 161 9.05 14.04 1.25
C ARG A 161 9.23 13.69 -0.22
N TYR A 162 10.18 14.35 -0.88
CA TYR A 162 10.46 14.14 -2.30
C TYR A 162 11.34 12.90 -2.49
N ASP A 163 12.21 12.62 -1.53
CA ASP A 163 12.94 11.35 -1.47
C ASP A 163 11.97 10.18 -1.38
N LEU A 164 10.94 10.22 -0.53
CA LEU A 164 9.88 9.19 -0.52
C LEU A 164 9.12 9.10 -1.85
N LEU A 165 8.88 10.24 -2.53
CA LEU A 165 8.14 10.28 -3.79
C LEU A 165 8.92 9.65 -4.97
N PHE A 166 10.25 9.64 -4.94
CA PHE A 166 11.10 9.17 -6.04
C PHE A 166 12.05 8.01 -5.69
N GLY A 167 12.34 7.82 -4.41
CA GLY A 167 13.46 7.04 -3.88
C GLY A 167 13.18 5.56 -3.67
N GLY A 168 12.07 5.02 -4.18
CA GLY A 168 11.79 3.58 -4.09
C GLY A 168 11.59 3.09 -2.65
N GLY A 169 10.96 3.91 -1.80
CA GLY A 169 10.63 3.55 -0.42
C GLY A 169 9.79 2.27 -0.41
N GLY A 170 10.41 1.17 0.04
CA GLY A 170 10.04 -0.21 -0.29
C GLY A 170 8.54 -0.50 -0.27
N ASN A 171 8.04 -1.10 -1.36
CA ASN A 171 6.70 -1.73 -1.51
C ASN A 171 5.49 -0.99 -0.92
N SER A 172 5.57 0.32 -0.70
CA SER A 172 4.56 1.11 0.01
C SER A 172 3.70 1.94 -0.92
N GLY A 173 3.91 1.93 -2.25
CA GLY A 173 3.12 2.72 -3.19
C GLY A 173 3.29 4.25 -3.08
N ASP A 174 4.13 4.73 -2.15
CA ASP A 174 4.51 6.14 -2.00
C ASP A 174 5.18 6.71 -3.26
N ASP A 175 5.99 5.90 -3.92
CA ASP A 175 6.79 6.25 -5.09
C ASP A 175 6.10 5.88 -6.41
N SER A 176 4.80 5.58 -6.37
CA SER A 176 4.01 5.17 -7.54
C SER A 176 3.94 6.25 -8.62
N LEU A 177 3.86 5.83 -9.89
CA LEU A 177 3.76 6.74 -11.03
C LEU A 177 2.56 7.68 -10.94
N THR A 178 1.43 7.18 -10.41
CA THR A 178 0.16 7.92 -10.28
C THR A 178 0.28 9.02 -9.23
N ARG A 179 1.16 8.88 -8.23
CA ARG A 179 1.49 9.94 -7.26
C ARG A 179 2.52 10.94 -7.77
N ARG A 180 3.54 10.48 -8.50
CA ARG A 180 4.59 11.35 -9.07
C ARG A 180 4.03 12.34 -10.09
N PHE A 181 3.16 11.86 -10.97
CA PHE A 181 2.66 12.65 -12.10
C PHE A 181 1.98 13.98 -11.70
N PRO A 182 0.98 14.04 -10.80
CA PRO A 182 0.34 15.31 -10.42
C PRO A 182 1.31 16.31 -9.78
N VAL A 183 2.26 15.85 -8.96
CA VAL A 183 3.25 16.72 -8.29
C VAL A 183 4.21 17.34 -9.30
N LEU A 184 4.73 16.54 -10.24
CA LEU A 184 5.56 17.06 -11.32
C LEU A 184 4.77 17.99 -12.26
N LEU A 185 3.51 17.64 -12.52
CA LEU A 185 2.64 18.42 -13.39
C LEU A 185 2.35 19.81 -12.82
N ILE A 186 2.10 19.95 -11.52
CA ILE A 186 1.83 21.27 -10.94
C ILE A 186 3.07 22.18 -11.01
N VAL A 187 4.27 21.62 -10.85
CA VAL A 187 5.53 22.36 -11.01
C VAL A 187 5.65 22.89 -12.43
N LEU A 188 5.40 22.04 -13.44
CA LEU A 188 5.38 22.46 -14.85
C LEU A 188 4.31 23.53 -15.11
N CYS A 189 3.12 23.39 -14.53
CA CYS A 189 2.01 24.35 -14.70
C CYS A 189 2.35 25.71 -14.10
N VAL A 190 2.90 25.74 -12.87
CA VAL A 190 3.34 26.96 -12.19
C VAL A 190 4.47 27.62 -12.97
N ALA A 191 5.51 26.88 -13.34
CA ALA A 191 6.65 27.41 -14.10
C ALA A 191 6.21 28.01 -15.44
N THR A 192 5.35 27.30 -16.19
CA THR A 192 4.83 27.77 -17.47
C THR A 192 4.02 29.07 -17.32
N CYS A 193 3.10 29.11 -16.35
CA CYS A 193 2.30 30.31 -16.07
C CYS A 193 3.17 31.49 -15.61
N LEU A 194 4.19 31.23 -14.77
CA LEU A 194 5.14 32.24 -14.32
C LEU A 194 5.93 32.82 -15.49
N VAL A 195 6.50 31.99 -16.37
CA VAL A 195 7.25 32.43 -17.54
C VAL A 195 6.39 33.30 -18.47
N VAL A 196 5.15 32.88 -18.75
CA VAL A 196 4.23 33.68 -19.58
C VAL A 196 3.91 35.01 -18.91
N MET A 197 3.67 35.00 -17.60
CA MET A 197 3.33 36.20 -16.84
C MET A 197 4.50 37.19 -16.71
N LEU A 198 5.72 36.70 -16.45
CA LEU A 198 6.92 37.54 -16.39
C LEU A 198 7.25 38.15 -17.75
N ARG A 199 7.11 37.37 -18.83
CA ARG A 199 7.43 37.84 -20.19
C ARG A 199 6.40 38.83 -20.75
N ARG A 200 5.13 38.70 -20.40
CA ARG A 200 4.03 39.49 -21.01
C ARG A 200 3.29 40.40 -20.03
N GLY A 201 3.68 40.42 -18.76
CA GLY A 201 3.00 41.12 -17.67
C GLY A 201 1.64 40.52 -17.25
N ARG A 202 0.99 39.74 -18.12
CA ARG A 202 -0.30 39.06 -17.91
C ARG A 202 -0.48 37.85 -18.82
N ILE A 203 -1.38 36.93 -18.45
CA ILE A 203 -1.88 35.87 -19.34
C ILE A 203 -3.11 36.43 -20.08
N PRO A 204 -3.07 36.62 -21.41
CA PRO A 204 -4.21 37.13 -22.16
C PRO A 204 -5.44 36.23 -21.99
N GLY A 205 -6.60 36.83 -21.71
CA GLY A 205 -7.84 36.11 -21.44
C GLY A 205 -8.09 35.77 -19.97
N ALA A 206 -7.05 35.80 -19.14
CA ALA A 206 -7.15 35.61 -17.69
C ALA A 206 -7.13 36.96 -16.93
N ALA A 207 -7.83 37.00 -15.80
CA ALA A 207 -7.84 38.10 -14.87
C ALA A 207 -6.52 38.13 -14.07
N LEU A 208 -5.81 39.25 -14.16
CA LEU A 208 -4.44 39.38 -13.62
C LEU A 208 -4.35 39.16 -12.11
N GLY A 209 -5.25 39.78 -11.34
CA GLY A 209 -5.26 39.70 -9.88
C GLY A 209 -5.46 38.26 -9.37
N PRO A 210 -6.58 37.59 -9.72
CA PRO A 210 -6.82 36.20 -9.34
C PRO A 210 -5.73 35.25 -9.81
N SER A 211 -5.21 35.43 -11.03
CA SER A 211 -4.14 34.57 -11.57
C SER A 211 -2.85 34.68 -10.74
N ARG A 212 -2.42 35.90 -10.39
CA ARG A 212 -1.25 36.12 -9.52
C ARG A 212 -1.44 35.50 -8.14
N ARG A 213 -2.63 35.63 -7.56
CA ARG A 213 -2.93 35.05 -6.25
C ARG A 213 -2.96 33.52 -6.31
N LEU A 214 -3.56 32.92 -7.33
CA LEU A 214 -3.53 31.46 -7.50
C LEU A 214 -2.09 30.92 -7.60
N ILE A 215 -1.26 31.54 -8.43
CA ILE A 215 0.15 31.15 -8.58
C ILE A 215 0.89 31.30 -7.23
N GLY A 216 0.71 32.44 -6.55
CA GLY A 216 1.31 32.71 -5.25
C GLY A 216 0.84 31.73 -4.16
N THR A 217 -0.45 31.41 -4.11
CA THR A 217 -1.04 30.44 -3.19
C THR A 217 -0.47 29.05 -3.44
N THR A 218 -0.39 28.63 -4.70
CA THR A 218 0.17 27.32 -5.05
C THR A 218 1.65 27.21 -4.65
N ALA A 219 2.45 28.25 -4.91
CA ALA A 219 3.85 28.28 -4.49
C ALA A 219 3.99 28.29 -2.96
N LEU A 220 3.15 29.06 -2.26
CA LEU A 220 3.17 29.14 -0.80
C LEU A 220 2.74 27.82 -0.15
N PHE A 221 1.87 27.02 -0.78
CA PHE A 221 1.52 25.69 -0.26
C PHE A 221 2.76 24.80 -0.10
N PHE A 222 3.68 24.79 -1.08
CA PHE A 222 4.92 24.02 -0.98
C PHE A 222 5.80 24.49 0.19
N LEU A 223 5.86 25.80 0.44
CA LEU A 223 6.59 26.35 1.58
C LEU A 223 5.92 26.02 2.92
N LEU A 224 4.59 26.03 2.98
CA LEU A 224 3.86 25.69 4.20
C LEU A 224 3.93 24.20 4.53
N LEU A 225 4.05 23.32 3.53
CA LEU A 225 4.34 21.90 3.77
C LEU A 225 5.69 21.69 4.49
N ALA A 226 6.68 22.56 4.26
CA ALA A 226 7.95 22.51 5.00
C ALA A 226 7.76 22.67 6.52
N LEU A 227 6.66 23.28 6.96
CA LEU A 227 6.35 23.46 8.39
C LEU A 227 5.58 22.27 8.99
N THR A 228 5.16 21.27 8.21
CA THR A 228 4.46 20.09 8.77
C THR A 228 5.46 19.17 9.47
N PRO A 229 5.18 18.68 10.69
CA PRO A 229 6.08 17.77 11.41
C PRO A 229 6.35 16.46 10.67
N THR A 230 5.33 15.91 9.99
CA THR A 230 5.47 14.68 9.20
C THR A 230 5.63 15.00 7.70
N LYS A 231 6.47 14.21 7.01
CA LYS A 231 6.95 14.48 5.65
C LYS A 231 6.48 13.45 4.62
N TRP A 232 5.26 12.94 4.77
CA TRP A 232 4.70 11.91 3.88
C TRP A 232 4.24 12.44 2.53
N THR A 233 4.31 11.60 1.49
CA THR A 233 3.87 11.97 0.13
C THR A 233 2.37 12.26 0.06
N HIS A 234 1.57 11.59 0.89
CA HIS A 234 0.11 11.72 0.91
C HIS A 234 -0.38 13.16 1.12
N HIS A 235 0.41 14.02 1.79
CA HIS A 235 0.06 15.42 2.02
C HIS A 235 -0.12 16.20 0.72
N PHE A 236 0.44 15.72 -0.40
CA PHE A 236 0.19 16.29 -1.71
C PHE A 236 -1.28 16.19 -2.12
N GLY A 237 -2.09 15.28 -1.56
CA GLY A 237 -3.54 15.21 -1.81
C GLY A 237 -4.29 16.52 -1.57
N ALA A 238 -3.79 17.34 -0.64
CA ALA A 238 -4.37 18.65 -0.31
C ALA A 238 -4.25 19.68 -1.47
N PHE A 239 -3.40 19.43 -2.46
CA PHE A 239 -3.20 20.30 -3.62
C PHE A 239 -4.19 20.03 -4.76
N ALA A 240 -5.06 19.02 -4.67
CA ALA A 240 -5.97 18.63 -5.75
C ALA A 240 -6.78 19.82 -6.31
N ALA A 241 -7.28 20.68 -5.42
CA ALA A 241 -8.05 21.86 -5.79
C ALA A 241 -7.21 22.90 -6.56
N VAL A 242 -6.04 23.27 -6.05
CA VAL A 242 -5.16 24.28 -6.67
C VAL A 242 -4.47 23.74 -7.93
N GLY A 243 -4.11 22.46 -7.97
CA GLY A 243 -3.56 21.79 -9.15
C GLY A 243 -4.53 21.82 -10.33
N SER A 244 -5.80 21.50 -10.09
CA SER A 244 -6.87 21.56 -11.10
C SER A 244 -7.09 22.98 -11.63
N ALA A 245 -7.10 23.96 -10.71
CA ALA A 245 -7.20 25.39 -11.03
C ALA A 245 -6.00 25.88 -11.87
N MET A 246 -4.79 25.47 -11.49
CA MET A 246 -3.56 25.78 -12.20
C MET A 246 -3.56 25.18 -13.61
N ALA A 247 -4.02 23.94 -13.76
CA ALA A 247 -4.14 23.29 -15.07
C ALA A 247 -5.05 24.06 -16.03
N ALA A 248 -6.17 24.60 -15.55
CA ALA A 248 -7.06 25.43 -16.36
C ALA A 248 -6.38 26.74 -16.82
N LEU A 249 -5.65 27.39 -15.91
CA LEU A 249 -4.89 28.60 -16.23
C LEU A 249 -3.76 28.29 -17.22
N THR A 250 -3.06 27.17 -17.04
CA THR A 250 -2.00 26.71 -17.93
C THR A 250 -2.53 26.35 -19.31
N ALA A 251 -3.67 25.66 -19.41
CA ALA A 251 -4.32 25.36 -20.69
C ALA A 251 -4.64 26.63 -21.49
N LEU A 252 -5.06 27.71 -20.81
CA LEU A 252 -5.23 29.00 -21.45
C LEU A 252 -3.88 29.63 -21.81
N ALA A 253 -2.90 29.61 -20.91
CA ALA A 253 -1.57 30.18 -21.11
C ALA A 253 -0.83 29.52 -22.29
N THR A 254 -1.08 28.24 -22.56
CA THR A 254 -0.46 27.47 -23.64
C THR A 254 -1.31 27.40 -24.92
N SER A 255 -2.55 27.89 -24.88
CA SER A 255 -3.44 27.92 -26.04
C SER A 255 -2.86 28.72 -27.21
N SER A 256 -3.28 28.39 -28.44
CA SER A 256 -2.79 29.08 -29.65
C SER A 256 -3.16 30.57 -29.72
N SER A 257 -4.14 31.04 -28.94
CA SER A 257 -4.47 32.46 -28.82
C SER A 257 -3.39 33.23 -28.04
N VAL A 258 -2.76 32.59 -27.04
CA VAL A 258 -1.70 33.13 -26.20
C VAL A 258 -0.32 32.77 -26.77
N LEU A 259 0.00 31.48 -26.89
CA LEU A 259 1.21 30.96 -27.55
C LEU A 259 0.98 30.78 -29.05
N ARG A 260 0.99 31.89 -29.78
CA ARG A 260 0.82 31.88 -31.24
C ARG A 260 1.88 31.05 -31.97
N SER A 261 3.12 31.02 -31.46
CA SER A 261 4.21 30.26 -32.08
C SER A 261 4.07 28.76 -31.86
N ASN A 262 4.17 27.97 -32.94
CA ASN A 262 4.20 26.50 -32.87
C ASN A 262 5.39 26.01 -32.01
N ARG A 263 6.53 26.72 -32.04
CA ARG A 263 7.74 26.32 -31.30
C ARG A 263 7.50 26.23 -29.79
N ASN A 264 6.80 27.21 -29.22
CA ASN A 264 6.58 27.28 -27.77
C ASN A 264 5.58 26.20 -27.33
N ARG A 265 4.63 25.84 -28.21
CA ARG A 265 3.66 24.78 -27.96
C ARG A 265 4.31 23.41 -27.98
N ASN A 266 5.20 23.17 -28.94
CA ASN A 266 5.98 21.93 -29.02
C ASN A 266 6.99 21.83 -27.87
N ALA A 267 7.60 22.94 -27.44
CA ALA A 267 8.44 22.96 -26.24
C ALA A 267 7.66 22.63 -24.96
N PHE A 268 6.43 23.13 -24.83
CA PHE A 268 5.56 22.76 -23.71
C PHE A 268 5.17 21.28 -23.76
N LEU A 269 4.82 20.75 -24.95
CA LEU A 269 4.55 19.33 -25.13
C LEU A 269 5.76 18.46 -24.75
N ALA A 270 6.97 18.86 -25.16
CA ALA A 270 8.19 18.17 -24.77
C ALA A 270 8.35 18.15 -23.25
N GLY A 271 8.16 19.27 -22.56
CA GLY A 271 8.20 19.33 -21.09
C GLY A 271 7.14 18.45 -20.42
N LEU A 272 5.92 18.40 -20.97
CA LEU A 272 4.84 17.54 -20.48
C LEU A 272 5.16 16.05 -20.66
N LEU A 273 5.77 15.68 -21.79
CA LEU A 273 6.21 14.30 -22.04
C LEU A 273 7.38 13.90 -21.14
N VAL A 274 8.30 14.82 -20.82
CA VAL A 274 9.36 14.59 -19.81
C VAL A 274 8.77 14.36 -18.43
N VAL A 275 7.77 15.16 -18.02
CA VAL A 275 7.05 14.96 -16.76
C VAL A 275 6.37 13.58 -16.72
N ALA A 276 5.68 13.20 -17.79
CA ALA A 276 5.07 11.88 -17.91
C ALA A 276 6.12 10.76 -17.86
N ALA A 277 7.23 10.91 -18.58
CA ALA A 277 8.33 9.94 -18.58
C ALA A 277 8.91 9.73 -17.18
N LEU A 278 9.21 10.83 -16.48
CA LEU A 278 9.76 10.80 -15.11
C LEU A 278 8.79 10.18 -14.11
N ALA A 279 7.47 10.37 -14.29
CA ALA A 279 6.49 9.68 -13.47
C ALA A 279 6.49 8.16 -13.74
N THR A 280 6.50 7.75 -15.01
CA THR A 280 6.48 6.33 -15.43
C THR A 280 7.79 5.56 -15.19
N THR A 281 8.80 6.17 -14.57
CA THR A 281 9.95 5.41 -14.05
C THR A 281 9.63 4.69 -12.74
N GLY A 282 8.60 5.14 -12.01
CA GLY A 282 8.09 4.48 -10.82
C GLY A 282 7.13 3.33 -11.16
N PRO A 283 6.85 2.46 -10.18
CA PRO A 283 5.92 1.36 -10.37
C PRO A 283 4.46 1.84 -10.46
N ASN A 284 3.60 1.00 -11.02
CA ASN A 284 2.16 1.20 -10.99
C ASN A 284 1.58 0.57 -9.70
N SER A 285 2.02 1.06 -8.55
CA SER A 285 1.75 0.43 -7.26
C SER A 285 0.67 1.14 -6.45
N TYR A 286 -0.01 0.38 -5.59
CA TYR A 286 -1.02 0.86 -4.63
C TYR A 286 -0.77 0.24 -3.26
N TRP A 287 -1.52 0.68 -2.25
CA TRP A 287 -1.31 0.27 -0.87
C TRP A 287 -1.93 -1.10 -0.56
N PHE A 288 -1.21 -1.91 0.23
CA PHE A 288 -1.68 -3.17 0.81
C PHE A 288 -2.43 -4.04 -0.21
N VAL A 289 -3.72 -4.32 0.00
CA VAL A 289 -4.52 -5.19 -0.87
C VAL A 289 -5.03 -4.50 -2.15
N SER A 290 -4.90 -3.17 -2.24
CA SER A 290 -5.24 -2.44 -3.48
C SER A 290 -4.25 -2.71 -4.61
N LYS A 291 -3.08 -3.30 -4.31
CA LYS A 291 -2.09 -3.69 -5.33
C LYS A 291 -2.35 -5.07 -5.95
N LEU A 292 -3.27 -5.86 -5.38
CA LEU A 292 -3.55 -7.22 -5.84
C LEU A 292 -4.07 -7.20 -7.27
N GLY A 293 -3.41 -7.94 -8.16
CA GLY A 293 -3.75 -8.01 -9.59
C GLY A 293 -3.30 -6.81 -10.43
N VAL A 294 -2.71 -5.77 -9.83
CA VAL A 294 -2.30 -4.58 -10.57
C VAL A 294 -1.11 -4.87 -11.49
N PRO A 295 -1.19 -4.55 -12.80
CA PRO A 295 -0.05 -4.68 -13.71
C PRO A 295 1.11 -3.77 -13.31
N TRP A 296 2.34 -4.30 -13.32
CA TRP A 296 3.56 -3.57 -12.94
C TRP A 296 3.49 -2.97 -11.52
N ALA A 297 2.89 -3.70 -10.57
CA ALA A 297 2.78 -3.26 -9.18
C ALA A 297 4.15 -3.05 -8.50
N ASP A 298 5.18 -3.80 -8.91
CA ASP A 298 6.52 -3.77 -8.32
C ASP A 298 7.61 -3.30 -9.31
N THR A 299 7.24 -2.98 -10.55
CA THR A 299 8.17 -2.61 -11.62
C THR A 299 7.67 -1.43 -12.42
N ALA A 300 8.55 -0.73 -13.14
CA ALA A 300 8.13 0.33 -14.04
C ALA A 300 7.35 -0.25 -15.25
N PRO A 301 6.30 0.42 -15.75
CA PRO A 301 5.54 -0.06 -16.91
C PRO A 301 6.40 -0.25 -18.16
N GLU A 302 6.18 -1.34 -18.86
CA GLU A 302 6.87 -1.69 -20.12
C GLU A 302 5.93 -2.28 -21.16
N ILE A 303 6.25 -2.06 -22.44
CA ILE A 303 5.51 -2.60 -23.59
C ILE A 303 6.52 -3.33 -24.46
N ALA A 304 6.29 -4.64 -24.67
CA ALA A 304 7.19 -5.50 -25.46
C ALA A 304 8.68 -5.40 -25.03
N GLY A 305 8.93 -5.35 -23.72
CA GLY A 305 10.28 -5.24 -23.13
C GLY A 305 10.90 -3.84 -23.17
N VAL A 306 10.20 -2.82 -23.69
CA VAL A 306 10.64 -1.42 -23.68
C VAL A 306 9.87 -0.64 -22.62
N LYS A 307 10.59 -0.03 -21.67
CA LYS A 307 9.99 0.83 -20.64
C LYS A 307 9.19 1.97 -21.28
N VAL A 308 7.98 2.23 -20.77
CA VAL A 308 7.11 3.33 -21.24
C VAL A 308 7.81 4.69 -21.10
N ALA A 309 8.61 4.86 -20.04
CA ALA A 309 9.45 6.04 -19.85
C ALA A 309 10.36 6.33 -21.05
N THR A 310 10.98 5.29 -21.65
CA THR A 310 11.84 5.44 -22.83
C THR A 310 11.07 5.94 -24.04
N LEU A 311 9.88 5.40 -24.29
CA LEU A 311 9.01 5.84 -25.39
C LEU A 311 8.58 7.31 -25.22
N LEU A 312 8.25 7.71 -23.99
CA LEU A 312 7.88 9.09 -23.67
C LEU A 312 9.06 10.04 -23.82
N VAL A 313 10.29 9.64 -23.44
CA VAL A 313 11.51 10.43 -23.67
C VAL A 313 11.77 10.60 -25.16
N VAL A 314 11.66 9.54 -25.97
CA VAL A 314 11.79 9.64 -27.43
C VAL A 314 10.77 10.62 -28.01
N GLY A 315 9.51 10.53 -27.59
CA GLY A 315 8.47 11.49 -27.96
C GLY A 315 8.79 12.92 -27.54
N ALA A 316 9.35 13.12 -26.35
CA ALA A 316 9.78 14.42 -25.85
C ALA A 316 10.94 15.00 -26.68
N VAL A 317 11.93 14.18 -27.03
CA VAL A 317 13.07 14.56 -27.88
C VAL A 317 12.59 14.95 -29.27
N VAL A 318 11.66 14.18 -29.86
CA VAL A 318 11.06 14.52 -31.16
C VAL A 318 10.32 15.86 -31.07
N ALA A 319 9.48 16.06 -30.05
CA ALA A 319 8.78 17.32 -29.85
C ALA A 319 9.75 18.51 -29.66
N ALA A 320 10.84 18.31 -28.92
CA ALA A 320 11.90 19.30 -28.74
C ALA A 320 12.66 19.60 -30.04
N ALA A 321 13.01 18.57 -30.81
CA ALA A 321 13.66 18.72 -32.12
C ALA A 321 12.76 19.48 -33.10
N VAL A 322 11.47 19.17 -33.14
CA VAL A 322 10.48 19.92 -33.94
C VAL A 322 10.40 21.38 -33.48
N ALA A 323 10.37 21.63 -32.16
CA ALA A 323 10.40 22.98 -31.61
C ALA A 323 11.68 23.74 -32.01
N TRP A 324 12.83 23.07 -31.99
CA TRP A 324 14.13 23.62 -32.38
C TRP A 324 14.20 23.93 -33.88
N VAL A 325 13.80 23.00 -34.75
CA VAL A 325 13.73 23.23 -36.21
C VAL A 325 12.80 24.40 -36.52
N GLN A 326 11.65 24.50 -35.86
CA GLN A 326 10.74 25.64 -36.01
C GLN A 326 11.32 26.95 -35.48
N ASN A 327 12.21 26.89 -34.49
CA ASN A 327 12.93 28.05 -33.98
C ASN A 327 14.01 28.53 -34.96
N VAL A 328 14.76 27.60 -35.57
CA VAL A 328 15.80 27.91 -36.56
C VAL A 328 15.18 28.40 -37.88
N ARG A 329 14.08 27.79 -38.33
CA ARG A 329 13.33 28.20 -39.53
C ARG A 329 12.40 29.40 -39.29
N PHE A 330 12.51 30.08 -38.14
CA PHE A 330 11.61 31.18 -37.81
C PHE A 330 11.83 32.37 -38.74
N GLN A 331 10.86 32.63 -39.62
CA GLN A 331 10.78 33.87 -40.38
C GLN A 331 9.77 34.82 -39.72
N PRO A 332 10.10 36.13 -39.55
CA PRO A 332 9.13 37.10 -39.06
C PRO A 332 7.88 37.08 -39.94
N PRO A 333 6.67 37.05 -39.37
CA PRO A 333 5.47 37.00 -40.18
C PRO A 333 5.37 38.25 -41.06
N LYS A 334 5.22 38.07 -42.38
CA LYS A 334 4.83 39.15 -43.30
C LYS A 334 3.49 39.73 -42.79
N ARG A 335 3.46 41.03 -42.45
CA ARG A 335 2.25 41.78 -42.09
C ARG A 335 1.20 41.53 -43.18
N GLY A 336 0.07 40.89 -42.86
CA GLY A 336 -1.11 40.89 -43.76
C GLY A 336 -2.01 39.66 -43.82
N LYS A 337 -1.57 38.44 -43.48
CA LYS A 337 -2.47 37.26 -43.62
C LYS A 337 -3.37 37.06 -42.38
N ARG A 338 -4.57 37.62 -42.42
CA ARG A 338 -5.72 37.23 -41.58
C ARG A 338 -6.00 35.75 -41.83
N THR A 339 -5.72 34.89 -40.85
CA THR A 339 -6.11 33.48 -40.91
C THR A 339 -7.63 33.38 -40.69
N THR A 340 -8.30 32.58 -41.51
CA THR A 340 -9.75 32.35 -41.45
C THR A 340 -10.16 31.80 -40.08
N SER A 341 -11.35 32.19 -39.62
CA SER A 341 -11.94 31.83 -38.31
C SER A 341 -11.87 30.32 -38.01
N ASP A 342 -12.08 29.50 -39.04
CA ASP A 342 -12.19 28.04 -38.95
C ASP A 342 -10.86 27.28 -38.79
N ARG A 343 -9.77 27.81 -39.35
CA ARG A 343 -8.42 27.30 -39.08
C ARG A 343 -7.95 27.68 -37.67
N ARG A 344 -8.44 28.80 -37.15
CA ARG A 344 -8.10 29.31 -35.82
C ARG A 344 -8.78 28.49 -34.72
N SER A 345 -10.03 28.06 -34.91
CA SER A 345 -10.78 27.19 -33.99
C SER A 345 -10.20 25.78 -33.92
N ARG A 346 -9.90 25.13 -35.07
CA ARG A 346 -9.24 23.81 -35.12
C ARG A 346 -7.81 23.83 -34.55
N ALA A 347 -7.01 24.86 -34.87
CA ALA A 347 -5.66 24.99 -34.30
C ALA A 347 -5.67 25.35 -32.80
N LEU A 348 -6.70 26.06 -32.30
CA LEU A 348 -6.94 26.20 -30.86
C LEU A 348 -7.23 24.85 -30.21
N ALA A 349 -8.16 24.08 -30.78
CA ALA A 349 -8.57 22.78 -30.26
C ALA A 349 -7.40 21.79 -30.17
N LEU A 350 -6.59 21.64 -31.22
CA LEU A 350 -5.49 20.67 -31.22
C LEU A 350 -4.30 21.05 -30.31
N SER A 351 -4.10 22.33 -29.99
CA SER A 351 -2.89 22.76 -29.26
C SER A 351 -3.06 23.12 -27.79
N SER A 352 -4.27 23.50 -27.34
CA SER A 352 -4.61 23.46 -25.92
C SER A 352 -4.96 22.05 -25.44
N ALA A 353 -5.15 21.11 -26.36
CA ALA A 353 -5.50 19.74 -26.04
C ALA A 353 -4.32 18.90 -25.52
N SER A 354 -3.05 19.27 -25.70
CA SER A 354 -1.93 18.41 -25.23
C SER A 354 -2.00 18.12 -23.74
N LEU A 355 -2.18 19.16 -22.91
CA LEU A 355 -2.37 19.01 -21.47
C LEU A 355 -3.61 18.17 -21.15
N THR A 356 -4.74 18.45 -21.82
CA THR A 356 -6.00 17.73 -21.59
C THR A 356 -5.91 16.25 -21.98
N ILE A 357 -5.28 15.96 -23.12
CA ILE A 357 -5.11 14.61 -23.67
C ILE A 357 -4.18 13.81 -22.77
N VAL A 358 -2.99 14.33 -22.46
CA VAL A 358 -2.03 13.59 -21.62
C VAL A 358 -2.62 13.33 -20.24
N CYS A 359 -3.17 14.35 -19.56
CA CYS A 359 -3.79 14.14 -18.25
C CYS A 359 -5.05 13.25 -18.33
N GLY A 360 -5.82 13.34 -19.42
CA GLY A 360 -6.96 12.46 -19.66
C GLY A 360 -6.54 11.01 -19.87
N LEU A 361 -5.44 10.76 -20.58
CA LEU A 361 -4.86 9.42 -20.75
C LEU A 361 -4.33 8.86 -19.43
N VAL A 362 -3.69 9.68 -18.58
CA VAL A 362 -3.28 9.23 -17.24
C VAL A 362 -4.51 8.89 -16.37
N ALA A 363 -5.56 9.73 -16.38
CA ALA A 363 -6.79 9.40 -15.67
C ALA A 363 -7.43 8.10 -16.19
N LEU A 364 -7.49 7.91 -17.51
CA LEU A 364 -7.99 6.66 -18.11
C LEU A 364 -7.12 5.46 -17.74
N TRP A 365 -5.80 5.63 -17.66
CA TRP A 365 -4.87 4.61 -17.21
C TRP A 365 -5.15 4.17 -15.77
N GLU A 366 -5.43 5.11 -14.87
CA GLU A 366 -5.80 4.80 -13.48
C GLU A 366 -7.07 3.93 -13.41
N PHE A 367 -8.11 4.27 -14.19
CA PHE A 367 -9.33 3.44 -14.25
C PHE A 367 -9.08 2.08 -14.91
N ALA A 368 -8.31 2.04 -16.00
CA ALA A 368 -7.95 0.80 -16.68
C ALA A 368 -7.13 -0.12 -15.76
N THR A 369 -6.28 0.45 -14.91
CA THR A 369 -5.50 -0.31 -13.93
C THR A 369 -6.41 -1.04 -12.94
N VAL A 370 -7.41 -0.36 -12.37
CA VAL A 370 -8.37 -0.98 -11.45
C VAL A 370 -9.20 -2.06 -12.16
N ALA A 371 -9.65 -1.79 -13.38
CA ALA A 371 -10.41 -2.77 -14.18
C ALA A 371 -9.57 -4.01 -14.53
N THR A 372 -8.28 -3.84 -14.81
CA THR A 372 -7.36 -4.95 -15.09
C THR A 372 -7.03 -5.74 -13.82
N ALA A 373 -6.88 -5.04 -12.69
CA ALA A 373 -6.66 -5.69 -11.41
C ALA A 373 -7.83 -6.60 -11.01
N GLU A 374 -9.06 -6.12 -11.22
CA GLU A 374 -10.28 -6.92 -11.10
C GLU A 374 -10.25 -8.15 -12.01
N ASP A 375 -9.93 -7.96 -13.29
CA ASP A 375 -9.84 -9.05 -14.27
C ASP A 375 -8.84 -10.14 -13.87
N ASN A 376 -7.65 -9.73 -13.44
CA ASN A 376 -6.59 -10.62 -12.99
C ASN A 376 -6.95 -11.37 -11.70
N GLN A 377 -7.87 -10.84 -10.89
CA GLN A 377 -8.27 -11.41 -9.59
C GLN A 377 -9.65 -12.07 -9.59
N ARG A 378 -10.27 -12.29 -10.76
CA ARG A 378 -11.62 -12.90 -10.88
C ARG A 378 -11.79 -14.25 -10.17
N GLY A 379 -10.71 -15.01 -10.02
CA GLY A 379 -10.73 -16.31 -9.33
C GLY A 379 -10.56 -16.23 -7.81
N SER A 380 -10.29 -15.04 -7.26
CA SER A 380 -9.80 -14.81 -5.89
C SER A 380 -10.45 -13.56 -5.29
N TYR A 381 -9.73 -12.80 -4.46
CA TYR A 381 -10.17 -11.52 -3.90
C TYR A 381 -9.74 -10.34 -4.77
N SER A 382 -10.68 -9.44 -5.02
CA SER A 382 -10.42 -8.08 -5.48
C SER A 382 -11.19 -7.08 -4.64
N LEU A 383 -10.60 -5.90 -4.43
CA LEU A 383 -11.26 -4.84 -3.66
C LEU A 383 -12.50 -4.31 -4.37
N ALA A 384 -12.52 -4.29 -5.71
CA ALA A 384 -13.65 -3.80 -6.48
C ALA A 384 -14.86 -4.74 -6.38
N ALA A 385 -14.69 -6.06 -6.61
CA ALA A 385 -15.76 -7.03 -6.41
C ALA A 385 -16.27 -7.02 -4.96
N ALA A 386 -15.37 -7.06 -3.98
CA ALA A 386 -15.78 -7.07 -2.56
C ALA A 386 -16.61 -5.85 -2.16
N ASN A 387 -16.29 -4.66 -2.69
CA ASN A 387 -17.08 -3.46 -2.45
C ASN A 387 -18.44 -3.49 -3.18
N ILE A 388 -18.51 -4.09 -4.37
CA ILE A 388 -19.78 -4.28 -5.11
C ILE A 388 -20.66 -5.28 -4.35
N ASP A 389 -20.10 -6.41 -3.93
CA ASP A 389 -20.83 -7.45 -3.20
C ASP A 389 -21.39 -6.91 -1.88
N HIS A 390 -20.64 -6.04 -1.19
CA HIS A 390 -21.10 -5.38 0.03
C HIS A 390 -22.30 -4.44 -0.19
N LEU A 391 -22.55 -3.93 -1.40
CA LEU A 391 -23.75 -3.13 -1.69
C LEU A 391 -25.02 -3.98 -1.77
N PHE A 392 -24.88 -5.29 -1.98
CA PHE A 392 -26.01 -6.19 -2.27
C PHE A 392 -26.15 -7.35 -1.26
N GLY A 393 -25.27 -7.46 -0.25
CA GLY A 393 -25.35 -8.50 0.75
C GLY A 393 -24.46 -8.29 1.97
N ASP A 394 -24.60 -9.18 2.95
CA ASP A 394 -23.84 -9.17 4.19
C ASP A 394 -22.48 -9.86 3.98
N THR A 395 -21.49 -9.08 3.54
CA THR A 395 -20.11 -9.55 3.34
C THR A 395 -19.15 -8.87 4.29
N CYS A 396 -18.14 -9.62 4.73
CA CYS A 396 -17.04 -9.18 5.57
C CYS A 396 -15.76 -8.92 4.76
N ASN A 397 -15.92 -8.56 3.49
CA ASN A 397 -14.86 -8.18 2.56
C ASN A 397 -13.74 -9.24 2.54
N LEU A 398 -12.47 -8.86 2.70
CA LEU A 398 -11.32 -9.77 2.58
C LEU A 398 -11.41 -11.00 3.50
N SER A 399 -12.00 -10.87 4.70
CA SER A 399 -12.12 -12.00 5.63
C SER A 399 -12.97 -13.17 5.12
N ASP A 400 -13.89 -12.95 4.18
CA ASP A 400 -14.66 -14.04 3.56
C ASP A 400 -13.84 -14.82 2.52
N HIS A 401 -12.81 -14.19 1.98
CA HIS A 401 -11.92 -14.76 0.96
C HIS A 401 -10.66 -15.38 1.56
N VAL A 402 -10.31 -15.09 2.82
CA VAL A 402 -9.21 -15.75 3.52
C VAL A 402 -9.68 -17.08 4.11
N LEU A 403 -9.01 -18.16 3.75
CA LEU A 403 -9.18 -19.48 4.33
C LEU A 403 -8.14 -19.69 5.43
N VAL A 404 -8.58 -20.22 6.56
CA VAL A 404 -7.78 -20.45 7.76
C VAL A 404 -7.89 -21.92 8.14
N GLU A 405 -6.76 -22.53 8.47
CA GLU A 405 -6.75 -23.90 8.98
C GLU A 405 -7.20 -23.93 10.44
N ARG A 406 -8.12 -24.83 10.80
CA ARG A 406 -8.73 -24.87 12.15
C ARG A 406 -7.76 -25.34 13.23
N ALA A 407 -7.00 -26.40 12.92
CA ALA A 407 -6.09 -27.09 13.84
C ALA A 407 -5.00 -27.85 13.05
N PRO A 408 -3.91 -27.18 12.64
CA PRO A 408 -2.91 -27.77 11.74
C PRO A 408 -2.26 -29.05 12.28
N ALA A 409 -1.83 -29.05 13.54
CA ALA A 409 -1.20 -30.21 14.16
C ALA A 409 -2.14 -31.42 14.25
N SER A 410 -3.44 -31.18 14.47
CA SER A 410 -4.45 -32.25 14.55
C SER A 410 -4.83 -32.85 13.19
N ASN A 411 -4.52 -32.15 12.09
CA ASN A 411 -4.84 -32.60 10.73
C ASN A 411 -3.73 -33.46 10.09
N VAL A 412 -2.61 -33.67 10.80
CA VAL A 412 -1.53 -34.55 10.36
C VAL A 412 -2.09 -35.95 10.13
N LEU A 413 -1.77 -36.53 8.98
CA LEU A 413 -2.29 -37.83 8.60
C LEU A 413 -1.76 -38.89 9.58
N PRO A 414 -2.60 -39.81 10.05
CA PRO A 414 -2.15 -40.85 10.96
C PRO A 414 -1.30 -41.88 10.22
N GLU A 415 -0.28 -42.41 10.88
CA GLU A 415 0.59 -43.42 10.31
C GLU A 415 -0.13 -44.76 10.11
N HIS A 416 0.30 -45.52 9.10
CA HIS A 416 -0.06 -46.93 9.00
C HIS A 416 0.69 -47.76 10.07
N PRO A 417 0.09 -48.86 10.57
CA PRO A 417 0.77 -49.74 11.51
C PRO A 417 2.10 -50.27 10.97
N PRO A 418 3.09 -50.58 11.83
CA PRO A 418 4.44 -51.01 11.39
C PRO A 418 4.46 -52.15 10.37
N HIS A 419 3.54 -53.11 10.45
CA HIS A 419 3.46 -54.24 9.52
C HIS A 419 3.02 -53.87 8.09
N LEU A 420 2.47 -52.68 7.87
CA LEU A 420 2.07 -52.17 6.55
C LEU A 420 3.04 -51.11 6.01
N GLN A 421 4.14 -50.84 6.69
CA GLN A 421 5.11 -49.79 6.29
C GLN A 421 6.02 -50.20 5.13
N GLN A 422 5.93 -51.45 4.67
CA GLN A 422 6.72 -51.95 3.54
C GLN A 422 6.18 -51.41 2.21
N THR A 423 7.09 -51.20 1.25
CA THR A 423 6.71 -50.88 -0.13
C THR A 423 6.78 -52.16 -0.93
N ALA A 424 5.77 -52.43 -1.77
CA ALA A 424 5.84 -53.56 -2.68
C ALA A 424 6.80 -53.22 -3.84
N PRO A 425 7.69 -54.14 -4.25
CA PRO A 425 8.59 -53.91 -5.37
C PRO A 425 7.81 -53.64 -6.67
N GLU A 426 8.34 -52.74 -7.50
CA GLU A 426 7.68 -52.23 -8.71
C GLU A 426 7.60 -53.30 -9.83
N LYS A 427 8.48 -54.30 -9.78
CA LYS A 427 8.45 -55.53 -10.58
C LYS A 427 8.63 -56.74 -9.65
N GLU A 428 7.83 -57.80 -9.85
CA GLU A 428 8.27 -59.10 -9.35
C GLU A 428 9.56 -59.45 -10.12
N PRO A 429 10.64 -59.86 -9.44
CA PRO A 429 11.81 -60.34 -10.15
C PRO A 429 11.41 -61.59 -10.93
N GLU A 430 11.29 -61.49 -12.25
CA GLU A 430 11.44 -62.65 -13.10
C GLU A 430 12.82 -63.24 -12.78
N LYS A 431 12.82 -64.51 -12.38
CA LYS A 431 14.05 -65.25 -12.08
C LYS A 431 14.84 -65.40 -13.38
N GLU A 432 15.73 -64.46 -13.67
CA GLU A 432 16.73 -64.62 -14.73
C GLU A 432 18.16 -64.73 -14.19
N HIS A 433 18.86 -65.68 -14.81
CA HIS A 433 20.16 -66.20 -14.44
C HIS A 433 21.30 -65.18 -14.67
N LYS A 434 22.11 -65.00 -13.62
CA LYS A 434 23.59 -64.79 -13.56
C LYS A 434 24.35 -64.01 -14.68
N LYS A 435 25.16 -63.06 -14.14
CA LYS A 435 26.52 -62.57 -14.52
C LYS A 435 26.62 -61.48 -15.60
N ASP A 436 27.09 -60.28 -15.24
CA ASP A 436 28.52 -59.91 -15.27
C ASP A 436 28.80 -58.51 -14.66
N LYS A 437 30.08 -58.22 -14.42
CA LYS A 437 30.66 -57.12 -13.60
C LYS A 437 30.62 -55.69 -14.20
N LYS A 438 30.74 -54.73 -13.27
CA LYS A 438 31.31 -53.34 -13.31
C LYS A 438 30.37 -52.16 -13.69
N LYS A 439 30.11 -51.27 -12.71
CA LYS A 439 30.73 -49.93 -12.56
C LYS A 439 30.26 -49.26 -11.26
N SER A 440 31.10 -48.37 -10.74
CA SER A 440 30.90 -47.54 -9.56
C SER A 440 29.72 -46.56 -9.71
N ASP A 441 28.76 -46.63 -8.79
CA ASP A 441 27.73 -45.63 -8.53
C ASP A 441 27.62 -45.48 -6.99
N PRO A 442 27.43 -44.27 -6.42
CA PRO A 442 27.34 -44.07 -4.98
C PRO A 442 25.91 -44.27 -4.42
N LEU A 443 25.04 -45.00 -5.12
CA LEU A 443 23.67 -45.28 -4.65
C LEU A 443 23.47 -46.79 -4.45
N PRO A 444 22.81 -47.22 -3.36
CA PRO A 444 22.59 -48.63 -3.10
C PRO A 444 21.69 -49.27 -4.20
N PRO A 445 21.92 -50.54 -4.54
CA PRO A 445 21.19 -51.23 -5.60
C PRO A 445 19.69 -51.39 -5.26
N PRO A 446 18.79 -51.50 -6.28
CA PRO A 446 17.33 -51.42 -6.09
C PRO A 446 16.68 -52.60 -5.34
N ASP A 447 17.46 -53.58 -4.90
CA ASP A 447 16.95 -54.86 -4.40
C ASP A 447 16.98 -55.02 -2.87
N ASN A 448 17.41 -54.02 -2.10
CA ASN A 448 17.35 -54.06 -0.64
C ASN A 448 16.95 -52.71 -0.03
N ASP A 449 15.75 -52.70 0.56
CA ASP A 449 15.07 -51.66 1.33
C ASP A 449 14.37 -50.52 0.55
N ASN A 450 13.12 -50.77 0.21
CA ASN A 450 12.16 -49.78 -0.28
C ASN A 450 11.26 -49.22 0.85
N GLY A 451 11.60 -49.50 2.12
CA GLY A 451 10.99 -48.95 3.33
C GLY A 451 11.48 -47.53 3.63
N MET A 452 11.19 -47.04 4.84
CA MET A 452 11.58 -45.70 5.31
C MET A 452 13.09 -45.48 5.15
N SER A 453 13.49 -44.30 4.68
CA SER A 453 14.90 -43.88 4.60
C SER A 453 15.09 -42.51 5.24
N LEU A 454 16.13 -42.36 6.03
CA LEU A 454 16.49 -41.14 6.76
C LEU A 454 17.95 -40.74 6.51
N THR A 455 18.53 -41.17 5.39
CA THR A 455 19.94 -40.91 5.11
C THR A 455 20.19 -39.42 5.02
N GLY A 456 21.02 -38.89 5.91
CA GLY A 456 21.32 -37.45 5.98
C GLY A 456 20.18 -36.54 6.46
N PHE A 457 19.14 -37.13 7.08
CA PHE A 457 18.09 -36.40 7.77
C PHE A 457 18.06 -36.79 9.26
N HIS A 458 17.75 -35.83 10.12
CA HIS A 458 17.50 -36.06 11.54
C HIS A 458 16.11 -35.57 11.94
N THR A 459 15.59 -36.13 13.03
CA THR A 459 14.24 -35.83 13.55
C THR A 459 14.24 -34.95 14.79
N ARG A 460 15.42 -34.54 15.26
CA ARG A 460 15.64 -33.71 16.44
C ARG A 460 16.57 -32.58 16.12
N SER A 461 16.28 -31.38 16.62
CA SER A 461 17.15 -30.22 16.45
C SER A 461 18.60 -30.54 16.82
N VAL A 462 19.54 -30.26 15.90
CA VAL A 462 21.00 -30.41 16.14
C VAL A 462 21.67 -29.12 16.60
N GLY A 463 20.91 -28.03 16.78
CA GLY A 463 21.40 -26.76 17.29
C GLY A 463 20.34 -25.65 17.21
N GLU A 464 20.61 -24.50 17.82
CA GLU A 464 19.62 -23.39 17.89
C GLU A 464 19.21 -22.85 16.51
N GLN A 465 20.11 -22.94 15.53
CA GLN A 465 19.87 -22.51 14.15
C GLN A 465 19.14 -23.55 13.29
N ASP A 466 18.93 -24.76 13.80
CA ASP A 466 18.17 -25.78 13.11
C ASP A 466 16.69 -25.34 13.07
N PRO A 467 16.02 -25.34 11.90
CA PRO A 467 14.60 -25.02 11.80
C PRO A 467 13.70 -25.86 12.73
N LEU A 468 14.12 -27.07 13.12
CA LEU A 468 13.40 -27.92 14.07
C LEU A 468 13.34 -27.35 15.49
N ASN A 469 14.17 -26.34 15.83
CA ASN A 469 14.13 -25.66 17.13
C ASN A 469 12.97 -24.68 17.27
N SER A 470 12.40 -24.22 16.15
CA SER A 470 11.26 -23.28 16.14
C SER A 470 10.30 -23.63 14.99
N PRO A 471 9.66 -24.81 15.08
CA PRO A 471 8.76 -25.30 14.05
C PRO A 471 7.43 -24.49 14.05
N PRO A 472 6.68 -24.51 12.93
CA PRO A 472 5.49 -23.68 12.76
C PRO A 472 4.26 -24.35 13.38
N HIS A 473 3.15 -23.62 13.47
CA HIS A 473 1.81 -24.19 13.72
C HIS A 473 1.69 -25.06 15.00
N ASP A 474 2.49 -24.76 16.02
CA ASP A 474 2.66 -25.54 17.26
C ASP A 474 3.15 -26.97 17.07
N PHE A 475 3.81 -27.22 15.96
CA PHE A 475 4.49 -28.49 15.77
C PHE A 475 5.58 -28.62 16.83
N ALA A 476 5.81 -29.84 17.26
CA ALA A 476 6.76 -30.21 18.28
C ALA A 476 7.13 -31.67 18.05
N GLU A 477 8.31 -32.06 18.52
CA GLU A 477 8.81 -33.43 18.35
C GLU A 477 7.80 -34.49 18.84
N ASN A 478 7.01 -34.16 19.86
CA ASN A 478 6.06 -35.08 20.47
C ASN A 478 4.67 -35.11 19.83
N ASN A 479 4.36 -34.22 18.88
CA ASN A 479 3.02 -34.15 18.26
C ASN A 479 3.02 -34.28 16.74
N VAL A 480 4.10 -33.89 16.06
CA VAL A 480 4.21 -33.92 14.59
C VAL A 480 5.61 -34.40 14.22
N PRO A 481 5.73 -35.56 13.54
CA PRO A 481 7.01 -36.00 12.99
C PRO A 481 7.57 -34.96 12.02
N MET A 482 8.85 -34.65 12.15
CA MET A 482 9.56 -33.68 11.33
C MET A 482 10.96 -34.20 11.01
N TRP A 483 11.52 -33.74 9.90
CA TRP A 483 12.83 -34.13 9.41
C TRP A 483 13.58 -32.92 8.89
N SER A 484 14.90 -32.89 9.08
CA SER A 484 15.77 -31.81 8.61
C SER A 484 17.09 -32.38 8.11
N SER A 485 17.60 -31.87 6.99
CA SER A 485 18.97 -32.14 6.51
C SER A 485 20.00 -31.10 6.98
N TYR A 486 19.58 -30.14 7.82
CA TYR A 486 20.40 -29.01 8.27
C TYR A 486 21.71 -29.47 8.93
N ARG A 487 22.86 -29.11 8.35
CA ARG A 487 24.21 -29.38 8.89
C ARG A 487 24.40 -30.84 9.34
N ASN A 488 24.17 -31.78 8.42
CA ASN A 488 24.38 -33.20 8.68
C ASN A 488 25.88 -33.56 8.90
N PRO A 489 26.25 -34.18 10.04
CA PRO A 489 27.61 -34.64 10.29
C PRO A 489 28.05 -35.86 9.47
N GLN A 490 27.13 -36.58 8.80
CA GLN A 490 27.42 -37.82 8.05
C GLN A 490 27.64 -37.60 6.54
N GLY A 491 27.54 -36.36 6.04
CA GLY A 491 27.76 -36.00 4.64
C GLY A 491 26.71 -35.04 4.09
N ALA A 492 27.05 -34.31 3.01
CA ALA A 492 26.24 -33.20 2.51
C ALA A 492 25.14 -33.60 1.50
N ALA A 493 24.86 -34.88 1.30
CA ALA A 493 23.73 -35.34 0.48
C ALA A 493 22.80 -36.22 1.33
N GLY A 494 21.49 -35.94 1.25
CA GLY A 494 20.46 -36.62 2.02
C GLY A 494 19.33 -37.18 1.15
N GLN A 495 18.77 -38.31 1.57
CA GLN A 495 17.57 -38.89 1.00
C GLN A 495 16.59 -39.25 2.13
N LEU A 496 15.42 -38.62 2.08
CA LEU A 496 14.30 -38.89 2.96
C LEU A 496 13.22 -39.66 2.21
N ARG A 497 12.71 -40.69 2.87
CA ARG A 497 11.46 -41.35 2.53
C ARG A 497 10.74 -41.64 3.84
N THR A 498 9.65 -40.92 4.07
CA THR A 498 8.88 -41.05 5.32
C THR A 498 8.17 -42.40 5.39
N GLN A 499 7.62 -42.69 6.56
CA GLN A 499 6.57 -43.66 6.75
C GLN A 499 5.36 -43.39 5.84
N TRP A 500 4.58 -44.43 5.58
CA TRP A 500 3.28 -44.38 4.95
C TRP A 500 2.22 -43.84 5.91
N PHE A 501 1.55 -42.79 5.47
CA PHE A 501 0.43 -42.15 6.15
C PHE A 501 -0.90 -42.57 5.52
N LYS A 502 -1.93 -42.72 6.34
CA LYS A 502 -3.28 -43.07 5.89
C LYS A 502 -3.90 -41.91 5.13
N ILE A 503 -4.41 -42.18 3.94
CA ILE A 503 -5.23 -41.24 3.18
C ILE A 503 -6.47 -41.94 2.63
N SER A 504 -7.59 -41.22 2.55
CA SER A 504 -8.87 -41.77 2.12
C SER A 504 -9.38 -41.05 0.86
N PRO A 505 -10.16 -41.73 -0.01
CA PRO A 505 -10.76 -41.10 -1.18
C PRO A 505 -11.61 -39.85 -0.89
N LYS A 506 -12.15 -39.74 0.33
CA LYS A 506 -12.89 -38.55 0.80
C LYS A 506 -12.03 -37.29 0.94
N ASP A 507 -10.71 -37.42 0.84
CA ASP A 507 -9.74 -36.33 1.02
C ASP A 507 -9.12 -35.90 -0.32
N PHE A 508 -9.47 -36.56 -1.44
CA PHE A 508 -8.89 -36.28 -2.77
C PHE A 508 -9.44 -35.00 -3.43
N ASP A 509 -10.54 -34.46 -2.92
CA ASP A 509 -11.04 -33.12 -3.27
C ASP A 509 -10.31 -32.00 -2.49
N LYS A 510 -9.56 -32.35 -1.45
CA LYS A 510 -8.75 -31.44 -0.64
C LYS A 510 -7.28 -31.43 -1.06
N GLN A 511 -6.53 -30.47 -0.53
CA GLN A 511 -5.10 -30.36 -0.74
C GLN A 511 -4.31 -31.23 0.25
N LEU A 512 -3.21 -31.81 -0.22
CA LEU A 512 -2.17 -32.36 0.66
C LEU A 512 -1.18 -31.24 0.98
N VAL A 513 -0.83 -31.09 2.26
CA VAL A 513 0.04 -30.02 2.73
C VAL A 513 1.20 -30.58 3.56
N VAL A 514 2.39 -30.04 3.33
CA VAL A 514 3.61 -30.29 4.10
C VAL A 514 4.21 -28.93 4.42
N SER A 515 4.50 -28.65 5.70
CA SER A 515 5.24 -27.43 6.05
C SER A 515 6.72 -27.67 5.81
N VAL A 516 7.38 -26.74 5.12
CA VAL A 516 8.76 -26.85 4.66
C VAL A 516 9.55 -25.60 5.09
N ALA A 517 10.78 -25.80 5.50
CA ALA A 517 11.78 -24.75 5.67
C ALA A 517 13.05 -25.13 4.92
N GLY A 518 13.84 -24.12 4.59
CA GLY A 518 15.04 -24.26 3.77
C GLY A 518 14.75 -24.08 2.29
N GLY A 519 15.80 -23.71 1.55
CA GLY A 519 15.82 -23.82 0.10
C GLY A 519 15.65 -22.53 -0.71
N LEU A 520 16.72 -22.19 -1.42
CA LEU A 520 16.72 -21.66 -2.80
C LEU A 520 17.80 -22.35 -3.67
N ALA A 521 18.52 -23.31 -3.08
CA ALA A 521 19.71 -23.89 -3.67
C ALA A 521 19.36 -25.00 -4.68
N PRO A 522 20.03 -25.09 -5.84
CA PRO A 522 19.81 -26.16 -6.81
C PRO A 522 20.02 -27.54 -6.18
N GLY A 523 19.17 -28.53 -6.49
CA GLY A 523 19.35 -29.91 -6.02
C GLY A 523 18.40 -30.36 -4.91
N LEU A 524 17.58 -29.47 -4.36
CA LEU A 524 16.49 -29.84 -3.45
C LEU A 524 15.26 -30.31 -4.24
N LYS A 525 14.74 -31.49 -3.90
CA LYS A 525 13.52 -32.05 -4.51
C LYS A 525 12.60 -32.62 -3.44
N MET A 526 11.29 -32.47 -3.65
CA MET A 526 10.26 -33.04 -2.78
C MET A 526 9.11 -33.57 -3.62
N ALA A 527 8.53 -34.71 -3.24
CA ALA A 527 7.36 -35.29 -3.89
C ALA A 527 6.50 -36.09 -2.90
N ALA A 528 5.22 -36.23 -3.23
CA ALA A 528 4.30 -37.16 -2.58
C ALA A 528 4.18 -38.43 -3.43
N GLU A 529 4.41 -39.59 -2.82
CA GLU A 529 4.16 -40.90 -3.44
C GLU A 529 2.88 -41.49 -2.88
N TYR A 530 2.02 -42.00 -3.77
CA TYR A 530 0.72 -42.57 -3.43
C TYR A 530 0.72 -44.08 -3.60
N GLY A 531 0.19 -44.78 -2.60
CA GLY A 531 0.24 -46.22 -2.46
C GLY A 531 -1.14 -46.90 -2.46
N VAL A 532 -1.25 -48.00 -3.21
CA VAL A 532 -2.38 -48.95 -3.15
C VAL A 532 -1.99 -50.15 -2.28
N PRO A 533 -2.87 -50.61 -1.37
CA PRO A 533 -2.56 -51.72 -0.47
C PRO A 533 -2.38 -53.05 -1.24
N THR A 534 -1.42 -53.85 -0.81
CA THR A 534 -1.12 -55.20 -1.30
C THR A 534 -0.85 -56.14 -0.12
N LYS A 535 -0.67 -57.44 -0.39
CA LYS A 535 -0.28 -58.42 0.65
C LYS A 535 1.12 -58.19 1.24
N LYS A 536 1.97 -57.42 0.54
CA LYS A 536 3.38 -57.14 0.91
C LYS A 536 3.61 -55.66 1.29
N GLY A 537 2.56 -54.94 1.69
CA GLY A 537 2.61 -53.49 1.97
C GLY A 537 1.98 -52.65 0.86
N PHE A 538 2.53 -51.49 0.51
CA PHE A 538 1.94 -50.58 -0.49
C PHE A 538 2.68 -50.59 -1.82
N LYS A 539 1.96 -50.73 -2.94
CA LYS A 539 2.52 -50.50 -4.29
C LYS A 539 2.38 -49.02 -4.63
N VAL A 540 3.49 -48.35 -4.94
CA VAL A 540 3.47 -46.98 -5.47
C VAL A 540 2.79 -46.99 -6.83
N VAL A 541 1.74 -46.20 -6.99
CA VAL A 541 1.00 -46.08 -8.26
C VAL A 541 1.17 -44.71 -8.90
N GLU A 542 1.58 -43.71 -8.12
CA GLU A 542 1.73 -42.34 -8.59
C GLU A 542 2.75 -41.58 -7.72
N ARG A 543 3.54 -40.71 -8.35
CA ARG A 543 4.45 -39.76 -7.68
C ARG A 543 4.16 -38.36 -8.19
N ARG A 544 3.77 -37.46 -7.29
CA ARG A 544 3.49 -36.04 -7.61
C ARG A 544 4.58 -35.15 -7.03
N PRO A 545 5.30 -34.36 -7.84
CA PRO A 545 6.22 -33.35 -7.35
C PRO A 545 5.50 -32.35 -6.45
N MET A 546 6.12 -31.99 -5.32
CA MET A 546 5.63 -30.93 -4.44
C MET A 546 6.53 -29.71 -4.56
N PRO A 547 5.98 -28.50 -4.74
CA PRO A 547 6.77 -27.30 -4.88
C PRO A 547 7.42 -26.91 -3.54
N ILE A 548 8.69 -26.48 -3.57
CA ILE A 548 9.32 -25.84 -2.40
C ILE A 548 9.14 -24.33 -2.58
N PRO A 549 8.36 -23.64 -1.72
CA PRO A 549 8.15 -22.20 -1.85
C PRO A 549 9.47 -21.42 -1.71
N PRO A 550 9.74 -20.39 -2.54
CA PRO A 550 10.95 -19.58 -2.39
C PRO A 550 11.11 -18.91 -1.02
N THR A 551 10.00 -18.61 -0.34
CA THR A 551 9.99 -18.05 1.02
C THR A 551 10.41 -19.05 2.09
N ALA A 552 10.42 -20.35 1.76
CA ALA A 552 10.91 -21.40 2.66
C ALA A 552 12.39 -21.19 3.04
N ALA A 553 13.16 -20.49 2.19
CA ALA A 553 14.55 -20.15 2.45
C ALA A 553 14.78 -19.35 3.74
N THR A 554 13.79 -18.56 4.17
CA THR A 554 13.94 -17.63 5.31
C THR A 554 13.01 -17.95 6.48
N ARG A 555 11.96 -18.75 6.26
CA ARG A 555 10.98 -19.14 7.28
C ARG A 555 10.28 -20.44 6.90
N TRP A 556 9.54 -21.04 7.82
CA TRP A 556 8.62 -22.13 7.49
C TRP A 556 7.47 -21.66 6.59
N GLU A 557 7.15 -22.43 5.55
CA GLU A 557 6.06 -22.16 4.60
C GLU A 557 5.35 -23.47 4.21
N ASP A 558 4.05 -23.41 3.93
CA ASP A 558 3.29 -24.59 3.50
C ASP A 558 3.48 -24.89 1.99
N SER A 559 4.01 -26.07 1.68
CA SER A 559 3.94 -26.67 0.34
C SER A 559 2.63 -27.41 0.14
N ARG A 560 1.97 -27.19 -1.01
CA ARG A 560 0.60 -27.67 -1.28
C ARG A 560 0.48 -28.30 -2.65
N ILE A 561 -0.22 -29.42 -2.73
CA ILE A 561 -0.59 -30.05 -4.00
C ILE A 561 -2.08 -30.43 -4.02
N SER A 562 -2.71 -30.33 -5.20
CA SER A 562 -4.05 -30.87 -5.43
C SER A 562 -4.00 -32.40 -5.47
N GLN A 563 -5.01 -33.03 -4.89
CA GLN A 563 -5.20 -34.48 -4.91
C GLN A 563 -6.26 -34.93 -5.91
N GLN A 564 -6.76 -34.00 -6.74
CA GLN A 564 -7.71 -34.33 -7.78
C GLN A 564 -7.11 -35.33 -8.78
N GLY A 565 -7.91 -36.29 -9.22
CA GLY A 565 -7.50 -37.33 -10.17
C GLY A 565 -6.70 -38.50 -9.59
N ILE A 566 -6.43 -38.53 -8.27
CA ILE A 566 -5.84 -39.72 -7.61
C ILE A 566 -6.81 -40.90 -7.68
N ASP A 567 -6.32 -42.10 -7.99
CA ASP A 567 -7.12 -43.34 -8.04
C ASP A 567 -7.81 -43.61 -6.69
N ALA A 568 -9.12 -43.84 -6.73
CA ALA A 568 -9.95 -44.18 -5.57
C ALA A 568 -9.51 -45.45 -4.80
N LYS A 569 -8.56 -46.24 -5.31
CA LYS A 569 -7.92 -47.38 -4.62
C LYS A 569 -6.75 -46.99 -3.71
N VAL A 570 -6.22 -45.78 -3.83
CA VAL A 570 -5.10 -45.29 -3.00
C VAL A 570 -5.53 -45.21 -1.54
N ARG A 571 -4.70 -45.75 -0.63
CA ARG A 571 -4.95 -45.73 0.83
C ARG A 571 -3.75 -45.23 1.63
N ALA A 572 -2.63 -44.96 0.97
CA ALA A 572 -1.44 -44.46 1.63
C ALA A 572 -0.77 -43.34 0.82
N VAL A 573 -0.13 -42.41 1.54
CA VAL A 573 0.74 -41.39 0.97
C VAL A 573 2.01 -41.31 1.80
N ARG A 574 3.16 -41.04 1.18
CA ARG A 574 4.40 -40.71 1.88
C ARG A 574 5.11 -39.56 1.20
N ILE A 575 5.97 -38.87 1.93
CA ILE A 575 6.80 -37.80 1.39
C ILE A 575 8.19 -38.36 1.12
N VAL A 576 8.71 -38.03 -0.06
CA VAL A 576 10.10 -38.28 -0.43
C VAL A 576 10.78 -36.96 -0.70
N ALA A 577 11.98 -36.78 -0.15
CA ALA A 577 12.79 -35.60 -0.39
C ALA A 577 14.24 -36.01 -0.66
N ASP A 578 14.86 -35.32 -1.62
CA ASP A 578 16.26 -35.51 -1.95
C ASP A 578 16.97 -34.16 -1.75
N ASP A 579 18.06 -34.18 -1.02
CA ASP A 579 18.99 -33.07 -0.85
C ASP A 579 20.32 -33.46 -1.47
N THR A 580 20.59 -32.95 -2.67
CA THR A 580 21.87 -33.16 -3.35
C THR A 580 22.74 -31.90 -3.31
N ASN A 581 22.41 -30.92 -2.47
CA ASN A 581 23.14 -29.66 -2.42
C ASN A 581 24.25 -29.71 -1.37
N LEU A 582 25.49 -29.47 -1.80
CA LEU A 582 26.66 -29.57 -0.93
C LEU A 582 27.06 -28.24 -0.25
N THR A 583 26.23 -27.21 -0.34
CA THR A 583 26.52 -25.88 0.26
C THR A 583 25.95 -25.77 1.66
N GLU A 584 26.53 -24.90 2.49
CA GLU A 584 26.07 -24.72 3.89
C GLU A 584 24.61 -24.23 3.99
N ASP A 585 24.14 -23.51 2.98
CA ASP A 585 22.78 -22.97 2.87
C ASP A 585 21.81 -23.93 2.13
N GLY A 586 22.33 -25.04 1.59
CA GLY A 586 21.57 -26.03 0.84
C GLY A 586 21.04 -27.12 1.75
N TRP A 587 19.91 -26.86 2.42
CA TRP A 587 19.22 -27.83 3.26
C TRP A 587 17.71 -27.73 3.11
N ILE A 588 17.00 -28.77 3.55
CA ILE A 588 15.54 -28.81 3.62
C ILE A 588 15.08 -29.44 4.93
N ALA A 589 14.07 -28.83 5.55
CA ALA A 589 13.32 -29.39 6.65
C ALA A 589 11.84 -29.47 6.28
N LEU A 590 11.16 -30.52 6.74
CA LEU A 590 9.75 -30.75 6.42
C LEU A 590 8.99 -31.47 7.53
N SER A 591 7.70 -31.19 7.62
CA SER A 591 6.77 -31.85 8.54
C SER A 591 6.12 -33.10 7.94
N ALA A 592 5.47 -33.90 8.78
CA ALA A 592 4.54 -34.93 8.31
C ALA A 592 3.41 -34.31 7.44
N PRO A 593 2.91 -35.04 6.43
CA PRO A 593 1.85 -34.56 5.57
C PRO A 593 0.52 -34.48 6.31
N ARG A 594 -0.26 -33.44 6.01
CA ARG A 594 -1.59 -33.21 6.56
C ARG A 594 -2.60 -32.89 5.48
N VAL A 595 -3.88 -33.10 5.78
CA VAL A 595 -5.00 -32.66 4.94
C VAL A 595 -5.79 -31.60 5.71
N PRO A 596 -5.64 -30.30 5.38
CA PRO A 596 -6.21 -29.23 6.17
C PRO A 596 -7.74 -29.23 6.24
N GLU A 597 -8.26 -28.97 7.44
CA GLU A 597 -9.64 -28.54 7.64
C GLU A 597 -9.73 -27.01 7.64
N LEU A 598 -10.43 -26.46 6.65
CA LEU A 598 -10.47 -25.04 6.37
C LEU A 598 -11.77 -24.40 6.83
N THR A 599 -11.67 -23.16 7.30
CA THR A 599 -12.79 -22.26 7.57
C THR A 599 -12.48 -20.88 7.04
N THR A 600 -13.47 -20.01 6.83
CA THR A 600 -13.17 -18.61 6.51
C THR A 600 -12.59 -17.88 7.73
N LEU A 601 -11.81 -16.83 7.48
CA LEU A 601 -11.32 -15.94 8.52
C LEU A 601 -12.50 -15.32 9.29
N THR A 602 -13.56 -14.90 8.59
CA THR A 602 -14.80 -14.40 9.21
C THR A 602 -15.34 -15.35 10.28
N LEU A 603 -15.47 -16.65 9.96
CA LEU A 603 -15.98 -17.65 10.91
C LEU A 603 -14.99 -17.93 12.04
N ARG A 604 -13.68 -17.83 11.78
CA ARG A 604 -12.64 -18.05 12.80
C ARG A 604 -12.65 -16.95 13.86
N LEU A 605 -12.86 -15.70 13.43
CA LEU A 605 -12.76 -14.50 14.25
C LEU A 605 -14.06 -14.09 14.94
N ARG A 606 -15.20 -14.60 14.48
CA ARG A 606 -16.53 -14.26 15.02
C ARG A 606 -16.57 -14.23 16.55
N ASP A 607 -17.14 -13.16 17.10
CA ASP A 607 -17.38 -12.90 18.53
C ASP A 607 -16.11 -12.91 19.40
N LYS A 608 -14.94 -12.62 18.82
CA LYS A 608 -13.67 -12.60 19.55
C LYS A 608 -12.93 -11.29 19.28
N PRO A 609 -12.32 -10.66 20.31
CA PRO A 609 -11.55 -9.44 20.12
C PRO A 609 -10.29 -9.73 19.29
N VAL A 610 -10.04 -8.92 18.28
CA VAL A 610 -8.91 -9.05 17.35
C VAL A 610 -8.17 -7.72 17.28
N TYR A 611 -6.89 -7.76 17.60
CA TYR A 611 -6.02 -6.61 17.34
C TYR A 611 -5.66 -6.58 15.85
N MET A 612 -5.90 -5.46 15.18
CA MET A 612 -5.55 -5.29 13.77
C MET A 612 -4.44 -4.26 13.65
N ASP A 613 -3.34 -4.64 12.98
CA ASP A 613 -2.31 -3.67 12.63
C ASP A 613 -2.92 -2.63 11.67
N TRP A 614 -2.53 -1.37 11.83
CA TRP A 614 -3.22 -0.26 11.16
C TRP A 614 -3.34 -0.37 9.62
N PRO A 615 -2.38 -0.93 8.85
CA PRO A 615 -2.52 -1.03 7.40
C PRO A 615 -3.65 -1.97 6.96
N THR A 616 -4.08 -2.87 7.85
CA THR A 616 -5.07 -3.92 7.57
C THR A 616 -6.51 -3.48 7.82
N SER A 617 -6.70 -2.38 8.55
CA SER A 617 -7.98 -1.99 9.18
C SER A 617 -9.19 -1.83 8.24
N PHE A 618 -8.99 -1.46 6.97
CA PHE A 618 -10.10 -1.09 6.07
C PHE A 618 -10.85 -2.27 5.45
N VAL A 619 -10.22 -3.44 5.35
CA VAL A 619 -10.76 -4.57 4.58
C VAL A 619 -11.34 -5.68 5.46
N TYR A 620 -11.54 -5.38 6.75
CA TYR A 620 -12.10 -6.27 7.75
C TYR A 620 -13.23 -5.58 8.56
N PRO A 621 -14.33 -5.16 7.90
CA PRO A 621 -15.37 -4.34 8.54
C PRO A 621 -16.15 -5.07 9.65
N CYS A 622 -16.13 -6.40 9.68
CA CYS A 622 -16.87 -7.22 10.65
C CYS A 622 -16.04 -7.64 11.88
N VAL A 623 -14.78 -7.19 11.98
CA VAL A 623 -13.89 -7.63 13.06
C VAL A 623 -14.13 -6.82 14.31
N ASP A 624 -14.32 -7.51 15.44
CA ASP A 624 -14.45 -6.88 16.76
C ASP A 624 -13.08 -6.46 17.30
N LEU A 625 -12.86 -5.15 17.44
CA LEU A 625 -11.63 -4.60 18.00
C LEU A 625 -11.59 -4.69 19.53
N PRO A 626 -10.41 -4.91 20.15
CA PRO A 626 -10.27 -4.87 21.61
C PRO A 626 -10.59 -3.48 22.15
N LYS A 627 -11.31 -3.43 23.27
CA LYS A 627 -11.71 -2.17 23.91
C LYS A 627 -10.62 -1.68 24.87
N VAL A 628 -10.47 -0.35 24.94
CA VAL A 628 -9.67 0.31 25.98
C VAL A 628 -10.61 1.14 26.84
N ARG A 629 -10.66 0.86 28.15
CA ARG A 629 -11.54 1.54 29.09
C ARG A 629 -10.81 1.77 30.40
N ASP A 630 -10.98 2.96 30.99
CA ASP A 630 -10.35 3.33 32.27
C ASP A 630 -8.80 3.16 32.25
N GLY A 631 -8.18 3.31 31.08
CA GLY A 631 -6.74 3.10 30.88
C GLY A 631 -6.29 1.63 30.74
N ILE A 632 -7.22 0.67 30.74
CA ILE A 632 -6.94 -0.77 30.67
C ILE A 632 -7.41 -1.31 29.32
N ALA A 633 -6.53 -2.06 28.65
CA ALA A 633 -6.82 -2.69 27.36
C ALA A 633 -7.32 -4.12 27.54
N GLU A 634 -8.36 -4.48 26.78
CA GLU A 634 -8.84 -5.85 26.66
C GLU A 634 -7.80 -6.72 25.92
N MET A 635 -7.56 -7.94 26.43
CA MET A 635 -6.65 -8.90 25.79
C MET A 635 -7.27 -9.47 24.51
N PRO A 636 -6.70 -9.20 23.32
CA PRO A 636 -7.20 -9.78 22.08
C PRO A 636 -6.95 -11.30 22.05
N ARG A 637 -7.77 -12.02 21.29
CA ARG A 637 -7.60 -13.46 21.00
C ARG A 637 -6.77 -13.73 19.75
N TYR A 638 -6.80 -12.79 18.81
CA TYR A 638 -6.06 -12.87 17.56
C TYR A 638 -5.43 -11.53 17.23
N ARG A 639 -4.41 -11.58 16.38
CA ARG A 639 -3.84 -10.42 15.73
C ARG A 639 -3.84 -10.62 14.22
N ILE A 640 -4.31 -9.63 13.47
CA ILE A 640 -4.17 -9.58 12.01
C ILE A 640 -3.06 -8.59 11.68
N THR A 641 -2.10 -9.01 10.87
CA THR A 641 -0.99 -8.17 10.42
C THR A 641 -0.81 -8.21 8.91
N ALA A 642 -0.36 -7.10 8.33
CA ALA A 642 0.08 -7.09 6.93
C ALA A 642 1.43 -7.81 6.76
N GLY A 643 2.14 -8.10 7.86
CA GLY A 643 3.46 -8.73 7.84
C GLY A 643 4.41 -7.96 6.92
N LEU A 644 5.09 -8.68 6.03
CA LEU A 644 6.02 -8.09 5.06
C LEU A 644 5.33 -7.34 3.90
N LEU A 645 3.99 -7.36 3.80
CA LEU A 645 3.28 -6.65 2.74
C LEU A 645 3.23 -5.13 2.95
N ALA A 646 3.37 -4.68 4.21
CA ALA A 646 3.43 -3.29 4.60
C ALA A 646 4.34 -3.15 5.82
N HIS A 647 5.52 -2.56 5.64
CA HIS A 647 6.54 -2.42 6.67
C HIS A 647 6.04 -1.66 7.91
N GLU A 648 5.02 -0.83 7.74
CA GLU A 648 4.40 -0.05 8.80
C GLU A 648 3.51 -0.87 9.74
N ALA A 649 3.31 -2.17 9.47
CA ALA A 649 2.63 -3.07 10.40
C ALA A 649 3.29 -3.08 11.79
N GLY A 650 4.62 -2.91 11.85
CA GLY A 650 5.39 -2.82 13.10
C GLY A 650 5.32 -1.46 13.82
N TRP A 651 4.59 -0.48 13.28
CA TRP A 651 4.59 0.89 13.81
C TRP A 651 4.13 0.98 15.27
N ALA A 652 3.18 0.13 15.66
CA ALA A 652 2.61 0.09 17.00
C ALA A 652 3.42 -0.77 17.99
N GLY A 653 4.73 -0.93 17.74
CA GLY A 653 5.68 -1.63 18.60
C GLY A 653 5.93 -0.95 19.95
N SER A 654 6.75 -1.60 20.78
CA SER A 654 7.18 -1.11 22.10
C SER A 654 7.84 0.26 22.05
N ASN A 655 8.69 0.50 21.05
CA ASN A 655 9.37 1.80 20.84
C ASN A 655 8.40 2.96 20.59
N GLY A 656 7.21 2.68 20.05
CA GLY A 656 6.17 3.68 19.80
C GLY A 656 5.14 3.80 20.92
N GLY A 657 5.26 2.99 21.99
CA GLY A 657 4.26 2.86 23.06
C GLY A 657 2.96 2.21 22.60
N GLY A 658 2.96 1.50 21.46
CA GLY A 658 1.75 0.92 20.87
C GLY A 658 1.40 -0.46 21.44
N PRO A 659 0.21 -1.00 21.08
CA PRO A 659 -0.28 -2.26 21.60
C PRO A 659 0.60 -3.49 21.42
N ILE A 660 1.39 -3.54 20.35
CA ILE A 660 2.27 -4.67 20.08
C ILE A 660 3.30 -4.81 21.21
N GLY A 661 3.79 -3.68 21.74
CA GLY A 661 4.80 -3.67 22.78
C GLY A 661 4.37 -4.37 24.07
N TYR A 662 3.14 -4.15 24.54
CA TYR A 662 2.65 -4.86 25.71
C TYR A 662 2.25 -6.30 25.39
N LEU A 663 1.75 -6.58 24.18
CA LEU A 663 1.38 -7.95 23.79
C LEU A 663 2.60 -8.88 23.77
N GLU A 664 3.74 -8.41 23.25
CA GLU A 664 5.00 -9.17 23.24
C GLU A 664 5.52 -9.50 24.65
N THR A 665 5.17 -8.71 25.66
CA THR A 665 5.59 -8.96 27.05
C THR A 665 4.73 -10.02 27.74
N VAL A 666 3.45 -10.13 27.38
CA VAL A 666 2.45 -10.91 28.14
C VAL A 666 1.88 -12.10 27.37
N ALA A 667 2.17 -12.23 26.08
CA ALA A 667 1.63 -13.27 25.22
C ALA A 667 2.59 -13.73 24.13
N ASP A 668 2.54 -15.02 23.80
CA ASP A 668 3.09 -15.54 22.56
C ASP A 668 2.10 -15.32 21.41
N MET A 669 2.61 -15.17 20.18
CA MET A 669 1.78 -14.89 19.00
C MET A 669 2.12 -15.81 17.81
N PRO A 670 1.97 -17.15 17.92
CA PRO A 670 2.24 -18.05 16.80
C PRO A 670 1.30 -17.79 15.61
N GLU A 671 1.84 -17.93 14.40
CA GLU A 671 1.07 -17.81 13.16
C GLU A 671 0.11 -18.99 12.98
N ILE A 672 -1.12 -18.68 12.52
CA ILE A 672 -2.10 -19.66 12.08
C ILE A 672 -2.06 -19.69 10.54
N PRO A 673 -1.85 -20.87 9.92
CA PRO A 673 -1.74 -20.96 8.48
C PRO A 673 -3.05 -20.56 7.81
N SER A 674 -2.91 -19.65 6.87
CA SER A 674 -4.02 -18.94 6.26
C SER A 674 -3.63 -18.40 4.89
N PHE A 675 -4.58 -18.39 3.96
CA PHE A 675 -4.29 -18.17 2.55
C PHE A 675 -5.53 -17.67 1.82
N LEU A 676 -5.30 -17.03 0.68
CA LEU A 676 -6.38 -16.49 -0.13
C LEU A 676 -7.09 -17.62 -0.90
N ARG A 677 -8.42 -17.64 -0.85
CA ARG A 677 -9.24 -18.55 -1.64
C ARG A 677 -9.01 -18.27 -3.12
N GLY A 678 -8.79 -19.32 -3.92
CA GLY A 678 -8.58 -19.20 -5.36
C GLY A 678 -7.15 -18.89 -5.78
N ASP A 679 -6.37 -18.19 -4.95
CA ASP A 679 -4.94 -17.99 -5.16
C ASP A 679 -4.12 -18.15 -3.86
N PRO A 680 -3.82 -19.39 -3.43
CA PRO A 680 -3.09 -19.63 -2.20
C PRO A 680 -1.63 -19.13 -2.19
N LYS A 681 -1.07 -18.78 -3.36
CA LYS A 681 0.31 -18.24 -3.46
C LYS A 681 0.34 -16.74 -3.20
N GLN A 682 -0.77 -16.05 -3.39
CA GLN A 682 -0.90 -14.64 -3.11
C GLN A 682 -0.97 -14.41 -1.60
N SER A 683 0.05 -13.75 -1.05
CA SER A 683 0.02 -13.31 0.34
C SER A 683 -1.05 -12.25 0.55
N TRP A 684 -1.78 -12.37 1.64
CA TRP A 684 -2.84 -11.45 2.09
C TRP A 684 -2.46 -10.72 3.39
N GLY A 685 -1.40 -11.16 4.06
CA GLY A 685 -1.04 -10.81 5.43
C GLY A 685 -0.83 -12.09 6.25
N GLN A 686 -0.99 -11.98 7.56
CA GLN A 686 -0.90 -13.12 8.48
C GLN A 686 -1.98 -13.01 9.56
N LEU A 687 -2.40 -14.18 10.04
CA LEU A 687 -3.21 -14.32 11.24
C LEU A 687 -2.35 -14.91 12.35
N LEU A 688 -2.26 -14.22 13.48
CA LEU A 688 -1.55 -14.70 14.68
C LEU A 688 -2.55 -15.01 15.80
N GLN A 689 -2.28 -16.07 16.55
CA GLN A 689 -3.03 -16.40 17.76
C GLN A 689 -2.39 -15.76 18.98
N VAL A 690 -3.12 -14.94 19.72
CA VAL A 690 -2.60 -14.35 20.96
C VAL A 690 -2.78 -15.35 22.10
N ARG A 691 -1.67 -15.80 22.69
CA ARG A 691 -1.62 -16.79 23.78
C ARG A 691 -0.99 -16.17 25.01
N PRO A 692 -1.79 -15.72 25.99
CA PRO A 692 -1.27 -15.22 27.25
C PRO A 692 -0.33 -16.24 27.90
N LEU A 693 0.85 -15.76 28.32
CA LEU A 693 1.85 -16.58 29.01
C LEU A 693 1.32 -17.09 30.37
N GLU A 694 0.46 -16.28 30.99
CA GLU A 694 -0.20 -16.62 32.25
C GLU A 694 -1.71 -16.43 32.15
N ARG A 695 -2.45 -17.18 32.98
CA ARG A 695 -3.87 -16.96 33.18
C ARG A 695 -4.08 -15.81 34.17
N GLY A 696 -4.31 -14.61 33.65
CA GLY A 696 -4.67 -13.45 34.46
C GLY A 696 -6.12 -13.47 34.97
N ALA A 697 -6.39 -12.69 36.01
CA ALA A 697 -7.74 -12.38 36.51
C ALA A 697 -8.15 -10.97 36.09
N GLU A 698 -9.46 -10.72 35.94
CA GLU A 698 -9.96 -9.38 35.64
C GLU A 698 -9.68 -8.41 36.82
N PRO A 699 -9.18 -7.19 36.55
CA PRO A 699 -8.90 -6.23 37.60
C PRO A 699 -10.19 -5.62 38.17
N GLN A 700 -10.23 -5.42 39.49
CA GLN A 700 -11.30 -4.65 40.13
C GLN A 700 -11.06 -3.15 39.93
N ILE A 701 -11.99 -2.46 39.27
CA ILE A 701 -11.86 -1.03 38.96
C ILE A 701 -12.57 -0.18 40.01
N ILE A 702 -11.79 0.64 40.72
CA ILE A 702 -12.29 1.66 41.64
C ILE A 702 -12.27 3.01 40.91
N ARG A 703 -13.42 3.63 40.73
CA ARG A 703 -13.55 4.92 40.02
C ARG A 703 -13.78 6.05 41.03
N GLY A 704 -13.11 7.18 40.79
CA GLY A 704 -13.31 8.45 41.49
C GLY A 704 -13.47 9.58 40.47
N GLN A 705 -13.93 10.74 40.93
CA GLN A 705 -14.06 11.94 40.11
C GLN A 705 -13.47 13.13 40.86
N GLU A 706 -12.68 13.93 40.14
CA GLU A 706 -12.09 15.17 40.63
C GLU A 706 -12.33 16.29 39.61
N VAL A 707 -12.38 17.53 40.09
CA VAL A 707 -12.52 18.72 39.24
C VAL A 707 -11.23 19.52 39.33
N HIS A 708 -10.59 19.70 38.17
CA HIS A 708 -9.31 20.40 38.03
C HIS A 708 -9.45 21.58 37.06
N PRO A 709 -8.66 22.66 37.23
CA PRO A 709 -8.60 23.72 36.23
C PRO A 709 -7.90 23.21 34.96
N GLY A 710 -8.20 23.80 33.79
CA GLY A 710 -7.71 23.32 32.48
C GLY A 710 -6.20 23.44 32.23
N TRP A 711 -5.43 23.95 33.19
CA TRP A 711 -3.97 24.02 33.19
C TRP A 711 -3.31 23.11 34.24
N TRP A 712 -4.09 22.35 35.01
CA TRP A 712 -3.55 21.41 35.99
C TRP A 712 -2.98 20.15 35.32
N SER A 713 -1.89 19.63 35.89
CA SER A 713 -1.30 18.35 35.51
C SER A 713 -0.84 17.61 36.77
N PRO A 714 -1.04 16.29 36.89
CA PRO A 714 -0.58 15.50 38.04
C PRO A 714 0.94 15.32 38.12
N GLY A 715 1.69 15.74 37.10
CA GLY A 715 3.14 15.59 37.00
C GLY A 715 3.58 15.53 35.54
N PRO A 716 4.89 15.42 35.25
CA PRO A 716 5.31 15.05 33.91
C PRO A 716 4.75 13.67 33.56
N GLY A 717 4.16 13.51 32.38
CA GLY A 717 3.71 12.20 31.90
C GLY A 717 4.89 11.23 31.74
N PRO A 718 4.61 9.95 31.42
CA PRO A 718 5.63 8.92 31.35
C PRO A 718 6.82 9.35 30.46
N ALA A 719 8.03 9.12 30.95
CA ALA A 719 9.23 9.20 30.13
C ALA A 719 9.22 8.01 29.17
N GLN A 720 9.46 8.27 27.89
CA GLN A 720 9.53 7.21 26.89
C GLN A 720 10.68 6.25 27.22
N PRO A 721 10.48 4.93 27.13
CA PRO A 721 11.58 4.00 27.00
C PRO A 721 12.46 4.44 25.82
N ASP A 722 13.78 4.36 25.95
CA ASP A 722 14.70 4.70 24.85
C ASP A 722 14.68 3.67 23.70
N GLY A 723 13.81 2.66 23.81
CA GLY A 723 13.64 1.56 22.86
C GLY A 723 14.87 0.64 22.77
N ARG A 724 15.85 0.80 23.66
CA ARG A 724 17.08 -0.02 23.68
C ARG A 724 16.91 -1.30 24.48
N THR A 725 15.92 -1.36 25.35
CA THR A 725 15.59 -2.56 26.13
C THR A 725 14.65 -3.43 25.31
N PRO A 726 15.09 -4.63 24.86
CA PRO A 726 14.21 -5.58 24.18
C PRO A 726 13.01 -5.91 25.08
N THR A 727 11.82 -6.00 24.49
CA THR A 727 10.62 -6.50 25.18
C THR A 727 10.73 -8.00 25.49
N ARG A 728 11.58 -8.71 24.75
CA ARG A 728 12.15 -10.02 25.06
C ARG A 728 13.30 -10.34 24.12
#